data_AF-A0A7D5T679-F1
#
_entry.id   AF-A0A7D5T679-F1
#
_cell.length_a   1.000
_cell.length_b   1.000
_cell.length_c   1.000
_cell.angle_alpha   90.00
_cell.angle_beta   90.00
_cell.angle_gamma   90.00
#
_symmetry.space_group_name_H-M   'P 1'
#
loop_
_entity.id
_entity.type
_entity.pdbx_description
1 polymer ?
#
loop_
_entity_poly.entity_id
_entity_poly.type
_entity_poly.pdbx_seq_one_letter_code
_entity_poly.pdbx_strand_id
1 'polypeptide(L)'
;MTIRGVVVDVSDPKTVSTQYGESELVEVSLRPDRGRGEPTTVTLWNKWTETATYLEAGMELAVTNPEEREYRGEQQFSTTGDSMVVVEPDFLVDVTDVRSWVQCPRMYYLNKIGGTPNAYPVVKGTIVHEVFGDLLRGRDLDESIDERVEEAGLELGMLGRSADEVREEVRQNASAIEGWLQQGTLTDGDEWRSEMTLVSETYGLKGRADAVRRGMPVELKTGKNTKREPRFHDKVQATCYALILAERRGEPPDTGTLLYTKNAAVERNEETGDLSPAKEFSIGSGFLKFVLRTRNALAAMEHDADVPTGYEADAKCEYCFEQDTCMAVSGRLGQESKAGVVGSPVPEEEREYFDRVYESIERERRAVHREYAKLWEQSPEERADDDRALVNLEPTERTELDGGRWELRARGTGAVSKIREGDLVLASDGDPIRGEAELARVERLGGGVDDPESDIDGPEVVVTADEPVELRRLDVYPSELSTDRMLTALHDAVLTQSSAEKDVLFGRREPEFSAVEETFVPNNDAQDEAVALAVGCEDCALIHGPPGTGKTYTLAHIVQALVEDGERVLLSAFTNRAVDNALEALVDQGFDEFVRVGTESGVREDMQEYRLEKAGDPDERVAELREARVVAATTATCGSRIMREQEFDAAVVDEAGQLTEPGTLAATNLAERFVLVGDHQQLPPVVQADEPELDDLPTGDDGDPAPGAVLSRSLFQRLIERYPDASVMLDRQYRMAQRIQAFASREFYGGQLRPATGEVAGQHLRQLDGVTVDALPGHLRDQVAFVDPDGTAKGNTNPTEAETVAETVAAYREAGVPADEIGVIAPFRAQVAEIGKYVPDALAVDTVDRFQGSSKEVIVISFVATGSLDSPIFEDYRRVNVALTRAKKALVLVGDADALATDDTYGRMVEWAR
;
A
#
# COMPACT_ATOMS: atom_id res chain seq x y z
N MET A 1 -27.85 8.20 -20.18
CA MET A 1 -27.75 6.76 -20.53
C MET A 1 -26.29 6.48 -20.79
N THR A 2 -25.77 5.34 -20.33
CA THR A 2 -24.39 4.91 -20.60
C THR A 2 -24.44 3.46 -21.06
N ILE A 3 -23.77 3.15 -22.17
CA ILE A 3 -23.47 1.77 -22.55
C ILE A 3 -22.05 1.46 -22.10
N ARG A 4 -21.86 0.35 -21.40
CA ARG A 4 -20.56 -0.09 -20.87
C ARG A 4 -20.42 -1.59 -21.10
N GLY A 5 -19.26 -2.06 -21.53
CA GLY A 5 -19.03 -3.47 -21.77
C GLY A 5 -17.63 -3.80 -22.28
N VAL A 6 -17.33 -5.10 -22.31
CA VAL A 6 -16.04 -5.64 -22.76
C VAL A 6 -15.99 -5.66 -24.28
N VAL A 7 -14.92 -5.11 -24.86
CA VAL A 7 -14.66 -5.08 -26.29
C VAL A 7 -14.40 -6.49 -26.80
N VAL A 8 -15.09 -6.86 -27.88
CA VAL A 8 -14.92 -8.14 -28.58
C VAL A 8 -14.17 -7.96 -29.89
N ASP A 9 -14.44 -6.87 -30.60
CA ASP A 9 -13.88 -6.60 -31.93
C ASP A 9 -13.93 -5.09 -32.22
N VAL A 10 -12.94 -4.60 -32.97
CA VAL A 10 -12.82 -3.20 -33.39
C VAL A 10 -12.57 -3.17 -34.89
N SER A 11 -13.44 -2.49 -35.64
CA SER A 11 -13.28 -2.38 -37.10
C SER A 11 -12.24 -1.32 -37.49
N ASP A 12 -11.62 -1.47 -38.65
CA ASP A 12 -10.82 -0.39 -39.27
C ASP A 12 -11.64 0.91 -39.45
N PRO A 13 -11.01 2.10 -39.30
CA PRO A 13 -11.66 3.37 -39.58
C PRO A 13 -12.18 3.47 -41.02
N LYS A 14 -13.42 3.94 -41.17
CA LYS A 14 -14.10 4.13 -42.46
C LYS A 14 -14.48 5.59 -42.65
N THR A 15 -14.17 6.15 -43.82
CA THR A 15 -14.68 7.48 -44.22
C THR A 15 -15.99 7.34 -44.98
N VAL A 16 -17.02 8.06 -44.54
CA VAL A 16 -18.34 8.07 -45.18
C VAL A 16 -18.77 9.50 -45.53
N SER A 17 -19.55 9.66 -46.61
CA SER A 17 -20.16 10.93 -46.95
C SER A 17 -21.46 11.12 -46.17
N THR A 18 -21.51 12.15 -45.33
CA THR A 18 -22.70 12.57 -44.58
C THR A 18 -23.29 13.85 -45.17
N GLN A 19 -24.46 14.25 -44.68
CA GLN A 19 -25.08 15.53 -45.05
C GLN A 19 -24.25 16.76 -44.63
N TYR A 20 -23.24 16.58 -43.77
CA TYR A 20 -22.36 17.63 -43.26
C TYR A 20 -20.94 17.58 -43.86
N GLY A 21 -20.67 16.68 -44.80
CA GLY A 21 -19.35 16.47 -45.41
C GLY A 21 -18.84 15.04 -45.24
N GLU A 22 -17.54 14.82 -45.45
CA GLU A 22 -16.90 13.55 -45.11
C GLU A 22 -16.77 13.43 -43.58
N SER A 23 -17.07 12.25 -43.04
CA SER A 23 -16.95 11.94 -41.62
C SER A 23 -16.34 10.56 -41.45
N GLU A 24 -15.54 10.38 -40.41
CA GLU A 24 -14.95 9.10 -40.08
C GLU A 24 -15.79 8.38 -39.04
N LEU A 25 -15.86 7.06 -39.15
CA LEU A 25 -16.47 6.18 -38.16
C LEU A 25 -15.64 4.92 -37.92
N VAL A 26 -15.80 4.37 -36.72
CA VAL A 26 -15.34 3.03 -36.32
C VAL A 26 -16.52 2.31 -35.67
N GLU A 27 -16.68 1.03 -35.97
CA GLU A 27 -17.64 0.15 -35.30
C GLU A 27 -16.90 -0.69 -34.25
N VAL A 28 -17.37 -0.66 -33.01
CA VAL A 28 -16.86 -1.47 -31.91
C VAL A 28 -17.95 -2.44 -31.49
N SER A 29 -17.61 -3.72 -31.38
CA SER A 29 -18.50 -4.74 -30.81
C SER A 29 -18.21 -4.87 -29.32
N LEU A 30 -19.21 -4.61 -28.49
CA LEU A 30 -19.12 -4.68 -27.03
C LEU A 30 -20.02 -5.77 -26.50
N ARG A 31 -19.62 -6.47 -25.43
CA ARG A 31 -20.51 -7.28 -24.60
C ARG A 31 -20.86 -6.52 -23.32
N PRO A 32 -22.11 -6.04 -23.19
CA PRO A 32 -22.59 -5.39 -21.97
C PRO A 32 -22.56 -6.32 -20.75
N ASP A 33 -22.90 -5.80 -19.57
CA ASP A 33 -22.97 -6.54 -18.32
C ASP A 33 -21.66 -7.29 -18.00
N ARG A 34 -20.53 -6.60 -18.19
CA ARG A 34 -19.16 -7.14 -18.00
C ARG A 34 -18.93 -8.45 -18.75
N GLY A 35 -19.32 -8.50 -20.02
CA GLY A 35 -19.10 -9.67 -20.87
C GLY A 35 -20.21 -10.71 -20.87
N ARG A 36 -21.25 -10.56 -20.01
CA ARG A 36 -22.37 -11.51 -19.90
C ARG A 36 -23.50 -11.25 -20.90
N GLY A 37 -23.63 -10.01 -21.37
CA GLY A 37 -24.65 -9.61 -22.34
C GLY A 37 -24.35 -10.09 -23.77
N GLU A 38 -25.37 -10.02 -24.64
CA GLU A 38 -25.18 -10.28 -26.06
C GLU A 38 -24.34 -9.16 -26.73
N PRO A 39 -23.46 -9.51 -27.68
CA PRO A 39 -22.67 -8.53 -28.40
C PRO A 39 -23.55 -7.45 -29.05
N THR A 40 -23.17 -6.20 -28.85
CA THR A 40 -23.87 -5.01 -29.32
C THR A 40 -22.89 -4.07 -30.00
N THR A 41 -23.30 -3.47 -31.12
CA THR A 41 -22.42 -2.57 -31.88
C THR A 41 -22.55 -1.12 -31.39
N VAL A 42 -21.40 -0.48 -31.19
CA VAL A 42 -21.27 0.95 -30.90
C VAL A 42 -20.46 1.62 -32.00
N THR A 43 -21.06 2.59 -32.68
CA THR A 43 -20.37 3.39 -33.70
C THR A 43 -19.77 4.65 -33.08
N LEU A 44 -18.45 4.75 -33.15
CA LEU A 44 -17.67 5.92 -32.73
C LEU A 44 -17.45 6.84 -33.92
N TRP A 45 -17.78 8.12 -33.78
CA TRP A 45 -17.71 9.11 -34.88
C TRP A 45 -16.63 10.17 -34.68
N ASN A 46 -16.11 10.67 -35.79
CA ASN A 46 -15.18 11.79 -35.87
C ASN A 46 -13.97 11.57 -34.95
N LYS A 47 -13.64 12.51 -34.07
CA LYS A 47 -12.50 12.39 -33.14
C LYS A 47 -12.52 11.11 -32.28
N TRP A 48 -13.66 10.47 -32.07
CA TRP A 48 -13.71 9.21 -31.33
C TRP A 48 -13.19 8.00 -32.13
N THR A 49 -12.97 8.12 -33.45
CA THR A 49 -12.36 7.05 -34.26
C THR A 49 -10.90 6.80 -33.89
N GLU A 50 -10.19 7.81 -33.36
CA GLU A 50 -8.83 7.66 -32.84
C GLU A 50 -8.76 6.64 -31.70
N THR A 51 -9.87 6.34 -31.02
CA THR A 51 -9.91 5.27 -30.01
C THR A 51 -9.55 3.90 -30.60
N ALA A 52 -9.81 3.66 -31.89
CA ALA A 52 -9.44 2.39 -32.54
C ALA A 52 -7.93 2.16 -32.65
N THR A 53 -7.09 3.17 -32.43
CA THR A 53 -5.62 2.99 -32.55
C THR A 53 -5.01 2.28 -31.34
N TYR A 54 -5.74 2.22 -30.21
CA TYR A 54 -5.28 1.63 -28.95
C TYR A 54 -6.35 0.75 -28.28
N LEU A 55 -7.56 0.68 -28.82
CA LEU A 55 -8.62 -0.16 -28.25
C LEU A 55 -8.51 -1.58 -28.79
N GLU A 56 -8.39 -2.55 -27.89
CA GLU A 56 -8.25 -3.97 -28.22
C GLU A 56 -9.36 -4.83 -27.60
N ALA A 57 -9.47 -6.08 -28.07
CA ALA A 57 -10.40 -7.05 -27.51
C ALA A 57 -9.98 -7.44 -26.08
N GLY A 58 -10.92 -7.50 -25.15
CA GLY A 58 -10.66 -7.74 -23.73
C GLY A 58 -10.66 -6.47 -22.89
N MET A 59 -10.40 -5.31 -23.50
CA MET A 59 -10.54 -4.01 -22.82
C MET A 59 -12.02 -3.68 -22.54
N GLU A 60 -12.27 -2.78 -21.61
CA GLU A 60 -13.61 -2.25 -21.33
C GLU A 60 -13.82 -0.87 -21.96
N LEU A 61 -15.00 -0.67 -22.55
CA LEU A 61 -15.41 0.61 -23.12
C LEU A 61 -16.71 1.09 -22.48
N ALA A 62 -16.75 2.36 -22.07
CA ALA A 62 -17.96 3.06 -21.68
C ALA A 62 -18.24 4.25 -22.61
N VAL A 63 -19.49 4.38 -23.06
CA VAL A 63 -19.96 5.51 -23.88
C VAL A 63 -21.16 6.14 -23.22
N THR A 64 -21.00 7.41 -22.82
CA THR A 64 -22.06 8.22 -22.22
C THR A 64 -22.90 8.91 -23.29
N ASN A 65 -24.18 9.11 -22.98
CA ASN A 65 -25.17 9.76 -23.83
C ASN A 65 -25.14 9.30 -25.31
N PRO A 66 -25.09 7.98 -25.59
CA PRO A 66 -25.17 7.50 -26.96
C PRO A 66 -26.58 7.70 -27.52
N GLU A 67 -26.69 7.82 -28.84
CA GLU A 67 -27.95 7.67 -29.53
C GLU A 67 -28.22 6.18 -29.76
N GLU A 68 -29.35 5.69 -29.28
CA GLU A 68 -29.82 4.32 -29.49
C GLU A 68 -30.61 4.24 -30.80
N ARG A 69 -30.34 3.21 -31.62
CA ARG A 69 -31.06 2.93 -32.86
C ARG A 69 -31.30 1.42 -33.00
N GLU A 70 -32.49 1.06 -33.43
CA GLU A 70 -32.80 -0.33 -33.81
C GLU A 70 -32.51 -0.51 -35.31
N TYR A 71 -31.62 -1.44 -35.66
CA TYR A 71 -31.30 -1.79 -37.04
C TYR A 71 -31.42 -3.30 -37.24
N ARG A 72 -32.28 -3.71 -38.17
CA ARG A 72 -32.55 -5.14 -38.48
C ARG A 72 -32.96 -6.00 -37.27
N GLY A 73 -33.54 -5.39 -36.25
CA GLY A 73 -33.98 -6.07 -35.02
C GLY A 73 -32.90 -6.16 -33.94
N GLU A 74 -31.72 -5.59 -34.16
CA GLU A 74 -30.65 -5.48 -33.18
C GLU A 74 -30.57 -4.03 -32.68
N GLN A 75 -30.37 -3.85 -31.37
CA GLN A 75 -30.08 -2.54 -30.80
C GLN A 75 -28.62 -2.17 -31.13
N GLN A 76 -28.41 -0.94 -31.56
CA GLN A 76 -27.10 -0.38 -31.87
C GLN A 76 -26.98 1.02 -31.24
N PHE A 77 -25.76 1.42 -30.94
CA PHE A 77 -25.48 2.70 -30.30
C PHE A 77 -24.54 3.54 -31.16
N SER A 78 -24.66 4.85 -31.10
CA SER A 78 -23.81 5.77 -31.85
C SER A 78 -23.43 6.98 -31.00
N THR A 79 -22.16 7.37 -31.03
CA THR A 79 -21.73 8.60 -30.36
C THR A 79 -22.40 9.84 -30.96
N THR A 80 -22.76 10.79 -30.11
CA THR A 80 -23.35 12.09 -30.45
C THR A 80 -22.38 13.23 -30.19
N GLY A 81 -22.85 14.47 -30.40
CA GLY A 81 -22.12 15.69 -30.01
C GLY A 81 -21.81 15.76 -28.51
N ASP A 82 -22.62 15.12 -27.66
CA ASP A 82 -22.51 15.16 -26.21
C ASP A 82 -21.92 13.88 -25.61
N SER A 83 -21.67 12.86 -26.45
CA SER A 83 -21.07 11.62 -25.98
C SER A 83 -19.61 11.79 -25.56
N MET A 84 -19.29 11.14 -24.44
CA MET A 84 -17.93 10.89 -23.96
C MET A 84 -17.63 9.40 -24.04
N VAL A 85 -16.47 9.03 -24.59
CA VAL A 85 -15.98 7.66 -24.70
C VAL A 85 -14.83 7.48 -23.72
N VAL A 86 -14.89 6.42 -22.91
CA VAL A 86 -13.93 6.12 -21.85
C VAL A 86 -13.46 4.68 -22.02
N VAL A 87 -12.14 4.50 -22.11
CA VAL A 87 -11.50 3.18 -22.19
C VAL A 87 -10.97 2.83 -20.80
N GLU A 88 -11.20 1.60 -20.35
CA GLU A 88 -10.86 1.14 -18.99
C GLU A 88 -11.40 2.11 -17.92
N PRO A 89 -12.74 2.25 -17.77
CA PRO A 89 -13.34 3.18 -16.82
C PRO A 89 -12.95 2.91 -15.36
N ASP A 90 -12.69 1.65 -14.99
CA ASP A 90 -12.29 1.28 -13.62
C ASP A 90 -10.80 1.52 -13.34
N PHE A 91 -9.98 1.72 -14.37
CA PHE A 91 -8.60 2.16 -14.21
C PHE A 91 -8.57 3.68 -13.97
N LEU A 92 -8.51 4.08 -12.70
CA LEU A 92 -8.47 5.48 -12.29
C LEU A 92 -7.13 6.12 -12.62
N VAL A 93 -7.08 6.94 -13.67
CA VAL A 93 -5.88 7.68 -14.06
C VAL A 93 -5.75 8.96 -13.23
N ASP A 94 -4.56 9.19 -12.66
CA ASP A 94 -4.29 10.42 -11.92
C ASP A 94 -4.22 11.63 -12.86
N VAL A 95 -4.80 12.77 -12.45
CA VAL A 95 -4.84 13.98 -13.29
C VAL A 95 -3.43 14.46 -13.63
N THR A 96 -2.48 14.32 -12.71
CA THR A 96 -1.06 14.63 -12.90
C THR A 96 -0.39 13.75 -13.96
N ASP A 97 -0.87 12.52 -14.14
CA ASP A 97 -0.36 11.59 -15.15
C ASP A 97 -0.88 11.93 -16.54
N VAL A 98 -2.15 12.33 -16.66
CA VAL A 98 -2.69 12.86 -17.93
C VAL A 98 -1.90 14.11 -18.36
N ARG A 99 -1.59 15.01 -17.41
CA ARG A 99 -0.74 16.17 -17.66
C ARG A 99 0.65 15.76 -18.16
N SER A 100 1.28 14.79 -17.50
CA SER A 100 2.61 14.29 -17.87
C SER A 100 2.60 13.62 -19.24
N TRP A 101 1.57 12.85 -19.55
CA TRP A 101 1.37 12.19 -20.83
C TRP A 101 1.28 13.17 -21.99
N VAL A 102 0.53 14.27 -21.84
CA VAL A 102 0.45 15.34 -22.87
C VAL A 102 1.83 15.95 -23.14
N GLN A 103 2.67 16.06 -22.12
CA GLN A 103 4.03 16.58 -22.28
C GLN A 103 4.94 15.56 -22.96
N CYS A 104 4.95 14.33 -22.45
CA CYS A 104 5.66 13.18 -22.99
C CYS A 104 5.16 11.90 -22.29
N PRO A 105 4.59 10.92 -23.00
CA PRO A 105 4.18 9.63 -22.42
C PRO A 105 5.33 8.91 -21.70
N ARG A 106 6.56 9.05 -22.20
CA ARG A 106 7.75 8.50 -21.55
C ARG A 106 8.07 9.13 -20.19
N MET A 107 7.71 10.39 -19.96
CA MET A 107 7.88 10.99 -18.62
C MET A 107 6.97 10.35 -17.59
N TYR A 108 5.75 9.97 -17.96
CA TYR A 108 4.85 9.26 -17.05
C TYR A 108 5.46 7.93 -16.61
N TYR A 109 5.95 7.12 -17.55
CA TYR A 109 6.66 5.87 -17.25
C TYR A 109 7.89 6.07 -16.36
N LEU A 110 8.73 7.08 -16.65
CA LEU A 110 9.93 7.37 -15.86
C LEU A 110 9.60 7.82 -14.44
N ASN A 111 8.59 8.68 -14.27
CA ASN A 111 8.14 9.11 -12.95
C ASN A 111 7.59 7.95 -12.13
N LYS A 112 6.88 7.02 -12.78
CA LYS A 112 6.31 5.83 -12.16
C LYS A 112 7.39 4.89 -11.60
N ILE A 113 8.45 4.60 -12.39
CA ILE A 113 9.50 3.67 -11.96
C ILE A 113 10.64 4.32 -11.17
N GLY A 114 10.93 5.60 -11.37
CA GLY A 114 12.04 6.29 -10.71
C GLY A 114 11.66 6.92 -9.36
N GLY A 115 10.36 7.09 -9.12
CA GLY A 115 9.83 7.89 -8.03
C GLY A 115 10.18 9.38 -8.15
N THR A 116 9.69 10.20 -7.24
CA THR A 116 10.04 11.64 -7.22
C THR A 116 11.38 11.86 -6.50
N PRO A 117 12.35 12.59 -7.08
CA PRO A 117 13.63 12.85 -6.43
C PRO A 117 13.52 13.82 -5.24
N ASN A 118 14.46 13.73 -4.30
CA ASN A 118 14.65 14.75 -3.28
C ASN A 118 15.38 15.96 -3.88
N ALA A 119 14.63 16.90 -4.45
CA ALA A 119 15.18 18.08 -5.11
C ALA A 119 14.57 19.36 -4.56
N TYR A 120 15.41 20.38 -4.36
CA TYR A 120 14.97 21.68 -3.79
C TYR A 120 13.75 22.30 -4.50
N PRO A 121 13.64 22.30 -5.85
CA PRO A 121 12.44 22.82 -6.51
C PRO A 121 11.15 22.08 -6.14
N VAL A 122 11.23 20.79 -5.81
CA VAL A 122 10.09 19.96 -5.39
C VAL A 122 9.72 20.28 -3.93
N VAL A 123 10.70 20.30 -3.01
CA VAL A 123 10.47 20.62 -1.59
C VAL A 123 9.92 22.02 -1.43
N LYS A 124 10.57 23.04 -2.02
CA LYS A 124 10.04 24.41 -2.02
C LYS A 124 8.66 24.49 -2.67
N GLY A 125 8.45 23.72 -3.75
CA GLY A 125 7.15 23.64 -4.39
C GLY A 125 6.08 23.18 -3.42
N THR A 126 6.34 22.11 -2.68
CA THR A 126 5.45 21.53 -1.66
C THR A 126 5.14 22.56 -0.58
N ILE A 127 6.16 23.19 0.02
CA ILE A 127 5.99 24.27 1.02
C ILE A 127 5.07 25.38 0.49
N VAL A 128 5.25 25.81 -0.76
CA VAL A 128 4.41 26.87 -1.36
C VAL A 128 2.95 26.42 -1.58
N HIS A 129 2.69 25.13 -1.85
CA HIS A 129 1.31 24.63 -1.96
C HIS A 129 0.66 24.51 -0.57
N GLU A 130 1.39 24.04 0.44
CA GLU A 130 0.87 23.99 1.82
C GLU A 130 0.54 25.40 2.35
N VAL A 131 1.44 26.37 2.16
CA VAL A 131 1.17 27.78 2.49
C VAL A 131 -0.05 28.30 1.72
N PHE A 132 -0.25 27.89 0.47
CA PHE A 132 -1.45 28.29 -0.27
C PHE A 132 -2.73 27.72 0.35
N GLY A 133 -2.74 26.44 0.73
CA GLY A 133 -3.85 25.82 1.44
C GLY A 133 -4.16 26.53 2.76
N ASP A 134 -3.13 26.85 3.54
CA ASP A 134 -3.26 27.59 4.80
C ASP A 134 -3.90 28.97 4.61
N LEU A 135 -3.49 29.72 3.59
CA LEU A 135 -4.08 31.03 3.26
C LEU A 135 -5.56 30.92 2.87
N LEU A 136 -5.95 29.85 2.17
CA LEU A 136 -7.35 29.61 1.82
C LEU A 136 -8.21 29.32 3.07
N ARG A 137 -7.61 28.72 4.10
CA ARG A 137 -8.22 28.49 5.41
C ARG A 137 -8.17 29.73 6.33
N GLY A 138 -7.64 30.85 5.83
CA GLY A 138 -7.61 32.12 6.54
C GLY A 138 -6.46 32.30 7.53
N ARG A 139 -5.42 31.45 7.44
CA ARG A 139 -4.19 31.61 8.24
C ARG A 139 -3.35 32.80 7.77
N ASP A 140 -2.51 33.30 8.67
CA ASP A 140 -1.57 34.39 8.36
C ASP A 140 -0.41 33.90 7.48
N LEU A 141 -0.01 34.72 6.51
CA LEU A 141 1.03 34.37 5.54
C LEU A 141 2.38 34.08 6.21
N ASP A 142 2.83 34.94 7.12
CA ASP A 142 4.15 34.80 7.73
C ASP A 142 4.17 33.62 8.71
N GLU A 143 3.09 33.43 9.49
CA GLU A 143 2.93 32.27 10.37
C GLU A 143 2.97 30.96 9.58
N SER A 144 2.23 30.86 8.48
CA SER A 144 2.22 29.67 7.62
C SER A 144 3.58 29.41 6.99
N ILE A 145 4.29 30.44 6.52
CA ILE A 145 5.64 30.24 5.97
C ILE A 145 6.58 29.70 7.05
N ASP A 146 6.55 30.27 8.25
CA ASP A 146 7.43 29.86 9.33
C ASP A 146 7.19 28.40 9.74
N GLU A 147 5.93 28.00 9.92
CA GLU A 147 5.52 26.63 10.25
C GLU A 147 5.90 25.64 9.14
N ARG A 148 5.53 25.92 7.88
CA ARG A 148 5.78 24.97 6.77
C ARG A 148 7.26 24.84 6.42
N VAL A 149 8.07 25.87 6.65
CA VAL A 149 9.53 25.75 6.53
C VAL A 149 10.12 24.98 7.70
N GLU A 150 9.61 25.17 8.92
CA GLU A 150 10.04 24.41 10.09
C GLU A 150 9.73 22.92 9.94
N GLU A 151 8.52 22.55 9.51
CA GLU A 151 8.11 21.16 9.22
C GLU A 151 9.00 20.47 8.17
N ALA A 152 9.51 21.24 7.20
CA ALA A 152 10.40 20.76 6.15
C ALA A 152 11.88 20.69 6.56
N GLY A 153 12.21 20.97 7.83
CA GLY A 153 13.58 21.10 8.35
C GLY A 153 14.53 19.98 7.88
N LEU A 154 14.15 18.73 8.07
CA LEU A 154 14.95 17.58 7.64
C LEU A 154 15.24 17.56 6.13
N GLU A 155 14.23 17.74 5.27
CA GLU A 155 14.42 17.75 3.82
C GLU A 155 15.32 18.91 3.38
N LEU A 156 15.15 20.09 4.00
CA LEU A 156 16.00 21.24 3.75
C LEU A 156 17.46 20.99 4.16
N GLY A 157 17.67 20.34 5.31
CA GLY A 157 19.00 20.00 5.80
C GLY A 157 19.71 18.99 4.90
N MET A 158 18.98 17.98 4.41
CA MET A 158 19.48 17.05 3.40
C MET A 158 19.92 17.75 2.11
N LEU A 159 19.18 18.78 1.70
CA LEU A 159 19.46 19.61 0.53
C LEU A 159 20.50 20.71 0.78
N GLY A 160 21.02 20.83 2.00
CA GLY A 160 21.99 21.88 2.39
C GLY A 160 21.41 23.29 2.32
N ARG A 161 20.13 23.46 2.65
CA ARG A 161 19.41 24.74 2.62
C ARG A 161 19.14 25.25 4.03
N SER A 162 19.44 26.53 4.26
CA SER A 162 19.08 27.18 5.52
C SER A 162 17.60 27.57 5.54
N ALA A 163 16.95 27.44 6.70
CA ALA A 163 15.55 27.78 6.84
C ALA A 163 15.27 29.27 6.47
N ASP A 164 16.17 30.19 6.84
CA ASP A 164 16.00 31.62 6.56
C ASP A 164 16.04 31.97 5.07
N GLU A 165 16.94 31.34 4.30
CA GLU A 165 16.98 31.48 2.84
C GLU A 165 15.66 31.00 2.21
N VAL A 166 15.16 29.85 2.67
CA VAL A 166 13.94 29.24 2.15
C VAL A 166 12.71 30.07 2.50
N ARG A 167 12.59 30.59 3.73
CA ARG A 167 11.51 31.50 4.13
C ARG A 167 11.42 32.70 3.20
N GLU A 168 12.55 33.33 2.89
CA GLU A 168 12.58 34.49 1.99
C GLU A 168 12.15 34.11 0.57
N GLU A 169 12.65 33.00 0.03
CA GLU A 169 12.25 32.51 -1.29
C GLU A 169 10.75 32.14 -1.37
N VAL A 170 10.20 31.52 -0.32
CA VAL A 170 8.78 31.16 -0.23
C VAL A 170 7.93 32.43 -0.13
N ARG A 171 8.31 33.40 0.71
CA ARG A 171 7.62 34.69 0.86
C ARG A 171 7.49 35.44 -0.46
N GLN A 172 8.54 35.43 -1.28
CA GLN A 172 8.52 36.03 -2.62
C GLN A 172 7.49 35.37 -3.55
N ASN A 173 7.25 34.06 -3.42
CA ASN A 173 6.25 33.35 -4.22
C ASN A 173 4.84 33.51 -3.65
N ALA A 174 4.69 33.46 -2.33
CA ALA A 174 3.41 33.40 -1.64
C ALA A 174 2.72 34.78 -1.52
N SER A 175 3.47 35.88 -1.45
CA SER A 175 2.90 37.25 -1.44
C SER A 175 2.05 37.57 -2.69
N ALA A 176 2.36 36.93 -3.83
CA ALA A 176 1.56 37.01 -5.04
C ALA A 176 0.17 36.40 -4.88
N ILE A 177 0.10 35.33 -4.10
CA ILE A 177 -1.10 34.56 -3.83
C ILE A 177 -2.01 35.36 -2.89
N GLU A 178 -1.44 35.85 -1.79
CA GLU A 178 -2.15 36.70 -0.83
C GLU A 178 -2.75 37.94 -1.52
N GLY A 179 -1.95 38.64 -2.34
CA GLY A 179 -2.43 39.80 -3.09
C GLY A 179 -3.54 39.48 -4.10
N TRP A 180 -3.57 38.24 -4.63
CA TRP A 180 -4.66 37.78 -5.51
C TRP A 180 -5.92 37.41 -4.72
N LEU A 181 -5.78 36.72 -3.59
CA LEU A 181 -6.89 36.39 -2.69
C LEU A 181 -7.57 37.68 -2.16
N GLN A 182 -6.79 38.70 -1.79
CA GLN A 182 -7.29 40.01 -1.36
C GLN A 182 -7.97 40.81 -2.48
N GLN A 183 -7.62 40.61 -3.74
CA GLN A 183 -8.32 41.22 -4.88
C GLN A 183 -9.68 40.55 -5.15
N GLY A 184 -9.87 39.32 -4.66
CA GLY A 184 -11.07 38.51 -4.84
C GLY A 184 -12.13 38.63 -3.73
N THR A 185 -11.81 39.22 -2.57
CA THR A 185 -12.72 39.34 -1.41
C THR A 185 -13.74 40.46 -1.58
N LEU A 186 -14.75 40.24 -2.43
CA LEU A 186 -15.98 41.02 -2.45
C LEU A 186 -17.19 40.11 -2.65
N THR A 187 -17.59 39.38 -1.59
CA THR A 187 -18.97 39.09 -1.09
C THR A 187 -18.98 37.87 -0.17
N ASP A 188 -19.91 37.83 0.80
CA ASP A 188 -20.09 36.77 1.83
C ASP A 188 -20.50 35.37 1.29
N GLY A 189 -20.12 35.03 0.05
CA GLY A 189 -20.52 33.79 -0.64
C GLY A 189 -19.44 33.16 -1.53
N ASP A 190 -18.17 33.54 -1.36
CA ASP A 190 -17.04 32.88 -2.02
C ASP A 190 -16.62 31.64 -1.24
N GLU A 191 -17.32 30.53 -1.48
CA GLU A 191 -16.96 29.24 -0.93
C GLU A 191 -15.71 28.70 -1.66
N TRP A 192 -14.60 28.69 -0.94
CA TRP A 192 -13.35 28.04 -1.31
C TRP A 192 -13.33 26.65 -0.70
N ARG A 193 -12.77 25.69 -1.43
CA ARG A 193 -12.34 24.41 -0.87
C ARG A 193 -10.90 24.18 -1.29
N SER A 194 -10.04 23.92 -0.32
CA SER A 194 -8.62 23.63 -0.53
C SER A 194 -8.39 22.13 -0.67
N GLU A 195 -7.41 21.72 -1.47
CA GLU A 195 -6.91 20.33 -1.51
C GLU A 195 -8.00 19.25 -1.70
N MET A 196 -9.03 19.57 -2.49
CA MET A 196 -10.22 18.73 -2.65
C MET A 196 -9.87 17.44 -3.38
N THR A 197 -10.12 16.30 -2.72
CA THR A 197 -9.92 14.97 -3.33
C THR A 197 -11.08 14.64 -4.26
N LEU A 198 -10.76 14.38 -5.53
CA LEU A 198 -11.72 14.17 -6.60
C LEU A 198 -11.52 12.78 -7.21
N VAL A 199 -12.62 12.03 -7.32
CA VAL A 199 -12.68 10.70 -7.94
C VAL A 199 -13.88 10.66 -8.87
N SER A 200 -13.71 10.12 -10.07
CA SER A 200 -14.74 9.99 -11.08
C SER A 200 -14.90 8.54 -11.51
N GLU A 201 -16.06 7.93 -11.24
CA GLU A 201 -16.40 6.61 -11.78
C GLU A 201 -16.74 6.68 -13.27
N THR A 202 -17.30 7.82 -13.72
CA THR A 202 -17.75 7.96 -15.11
C THR A 202 -16.57 8.11 -16.07
N TYR A 203 -15.56 8.90 -15.68
CA TYR A 203 -14.42 9.22 -16.53
C TYR A 203 -13.16 8.46 -16.11
N GLY A 204 -13.20 7.64 -15.06
CA GLY A 204 -12.06 6.99 -14.39
C GLY A 204 -10.84 7.90 -14.27
N LEU A 205 -11.08 9.03 -13.64
CA LEU A 205 -10.07 10.02 -13.31
C LEU A 205 -10.06 10.21 -11.80
N LYS A 206 -8.88 10.44 -11.24
CA LYS A 206 -8.74 10.86 -9.85
C LYS A 206 -7.67 11.93 -9.71
N GLY A 207 -7.68 12.64 -8.59
CA GLY A 207 -6.60 13.55 -8.23
C GLY A 207 -7.03 14.49 -7.12
N ARG A 208 -6.11 15.35 -6.69
CA ARG A 208 -6.35 16.37 -5.68
C ARG A 208 -6.22 17.75 -6.31
N ALA A 209 -7.30 18.51 -6.32
CA ALA A 209 -7.30 19.86 -6.86
C ALA A 209 -6.80 20.84 -5.80
N ASP A 210 -5.82 21.69 -6.13
CA ASP A 210 -5.22 22.62 -5.16
C ASP A 210 -6.31 23.52 -4.53
N ALA A 211 -7.23 24.02 -5.36
CA ALA A 211 -8.41 24.71 -4.88
C ALA A 211 -9.59 24.65 -5.86
N VAL A 212 -10.80 24.77 -5.30
CA VAL A 212 -12.04 24.97 -6.07
C VAL A 212 -12.72 26.25 -5.60
N ARG A 213 -12.95 27.18 -6.53
CA ARG A 213 -13.62 28.46 -6.28
C ARG A 213 -14.92 28.55 -7.03
N ARG A 214 -16.06 28.61 -6.33
CA ARG A 214 -17.41 28.64 -6.96
C ARG A 214 -17.60 27.51 -7.99
N GLY A 215 -16.95 26.36 -7.78
CA GLY A 215 -16.97 25.22 -8.70
C GLY A 215 -15.99 25.23 -9.85
N MET A 216 -15.18 26.28 -9.99
CA MET A 216 -14.11 26.33 -10.98
C MET A 216 -12.81 25.81 -10.35
N PRO A 217 -12.06 24.95 -11.06
CA PRO A 217 -10.77 24.49 -10.59
C PRO A 217 -9.74 25.62 -10.66
N VAL A 218 -8.94 25.74 -9.60
CA VAL A 218 -7.83 26.66 -9.46
C VAL A 218 -6.59 25.83 -9.15
N GLU A 219 -5.56 25.99 -9.98
CA GLU A 219 -4.33 25.21 -9.88
C GLU A 219 -3.11 26.13 -9.72
N LEU A 220 -2.30 25.84 -8.71
CA LEU A 220 -1.08 26.52 -8.38
C LEU A 220 0.08 25.93 -9.19
N LYS A 221 0.96 26.81 -9.70
CA LYS A 221 2.18 26.41 -10.41
C LYS A 221 3.34 27.28 -9.95
N THR A 222 4.35 26.64 -9.38
CA THR A 222 5.56 27.28 -8.84
C THR A 222 6.56 27.73 -9.91
N GLY A 223 6.25 27.50 -11.19
CA GLY A 223 7.04 27.95 -12.33
C GLY A 223 6.63 29.35 -12.82
N LYS A 224 7.46 29.98 -13.66
CA LYS A 224 7.12 31.24 -14.34
C LYS A 224 6.43 30.99 -15.69
N ASN A 225 5.50 31.87 -16.06
CA ASN A 225 4.93 31.95 -17.40
C ASN A 225 4.61 33.41 -17.77
N THR A 226 5.52 34.04 -18.51
CA THR A 226 5.39 35.45 -18.95
C THR A 226 4.52 35.63 -20.20
N LYS A 227 4.01 34.54 -20.78
CA LYS A 227 3.04 34.59 -21.89
C LYS A 227 1.64 34.89 -21.36
N ARG A 228 0.83 35.60 -22.14
CA ARG A 228 -0.58 35.87 -21.79
C ARG A 228 -1.40 34.59 -21.64
N GLU A 229 -1.18 33.61 -22.52
CA GLU A 229 -1.85 32.32 -22.39
C GLU A 229 -1.13 31.39 -21.41
N PRO A 230 -1.89 30.62 -20.59
CA PRO A 230 -1.32 29.56 -19.78
C PRO A 230 -0.64 28.46 -20.61
N ARG A 231 0.26 27.68 -19.99
CA ARG A 231 0.90 26.53 -20.65
C ARG A 231 -0.15 25.45 -20.91
N PHE A 232 -0.10 24.83 -22.08
CA PHE A 232 -1.14 23.88 -22.52
C PHE A 232 -1.32 22.69 -21.58
N HIS A 233 -0.23 22.06 -21.14
CA HIS A 233 -0.29 20.93 -20.19
C HIS A 233 -0.84 21.34 -18.80
N ASP A 234 -0.61 22.57 -18.35
CA ASP A 234 -1.23 23.06 -17.11
C ASP A 234 -2.75 23.25 -17.30
N LYS A 235 -3.20 23.71 -18.48
CA LYS A 235 -4.64 23.79 -18.81
C LYS A 235 -5.31 22.41 -18.80
N VAL A 236 -4.58 21.36 -19.22
CA VAL A 236 -5.06 19.97 -19.23
C VAL A 236 -5.41 19.50 -17.82
N GLN A 237 -4.51 19.71 -16.84
CA GLN A 237 -4.75 19.36 -15.44
C GLN A 237 -6.04 19.98 -14.88
N ALA A 238 -6.18 21.30 -14.97
CA ALA A 238 -7.41 21.98 -14.54
C ALA A 238 -8.66 21.53 -15.32
N THR A 239 -8.52 21.15 -16.59
CA THR A 239 -9.64 20.63 -17.41
C THR A 239 -10.06 19.21 -17.00
N CYS A 240 -9.13 18.37 -16.56
CA CYS A 240 -9.48 17.08 -15.97
C CYS A 240 -10.28 17.26 -14.67
N TYR A 241 -9.88 18.18 -13.79
CA TYR A 241 -10.68 18.48 -12.60
C TYR A 241 -12.06 19.04 -12.95
N ALA A 242 -12.17 19.87 -13.99
CA ALA A 242 -13.46 20.31 -14.51
C ALA A 242 -14.36 19.15 -14.97
N LEU A 243 -13.80 18.09 -15.59
CA LEU A 243 -14.55 16.88 -15.93
C LEU A 243 -15.09 16.17 -14.68
N ILE A 244 -14.25 15.97 -13.66
CA ILE A 244 -14.67 15.28 -12.43
C ILE A 244 -15.72 16.11 -11.68
N LEU A 245 -15.53 17.43 -11.59
CA LEU A 245 -16.50 18.34 -10.97
C LEU A 245 -17.84 18.36 -11.73
N ALA A 246 -17.83 18.15 -13.05
CA ALA A 246 -19.04 18.04 -13.86
C ALA A 246 -19.92 16.87 -13.43
N GLU A 247 -19.31 15.73 -13.08
CA GLU A 247 -20.04 14.54 -12.62
C GLU A 247 -20.83 14.81 -11.34
N ARG A 248 -20.28 15.60 -10.43
CA ARG A 248 -20.95 15.97 -9.16
C ARG A 248 -22.01 17.05 -9.34
N ARG A 249 -21.80 18.00 -10.25
CA ARG A 249 -22.65 19.21 -10.41
C ARG A 249 -23.67 19.12 -11.54
N GLY A 250 -23.54 18.11 -12.41
CA GLY A 250 -24.36 17.92 -13.61
C GLY A 250 -23.85 18.66 -14.86
N GLU A 251 -23.02 19.70 -14.71
CA GLU A 251 -22.42 20.44 -15.83
C GLU A 251 -20.96 20.81 -15.52
N PRO A 252 -20.05 20.74 -16.52
CA PRO A 252 -18.65 21.13 -16.33
C PRO A 252 -18.52 22.65 -16.17
N PRO A 253 -17.61 23.13 -15.31
CA PRO A 253 -17.26 24.54 -15.28
C PRO A 253 -16.69 24.95 -16.65
N ASP A 254 -17.07 26.13 -17.11
CA ASP A 254 -16.67 26.68 -18.42
C ASP A 254 -15.32 27.43 -18.38
N THR A 255 -14.74 27.56 -17.19
CA THR A 255 -13.53 28.34 -16.92
C THR A 255 -12.65 27.63 -15.89
N GLY A 256 -11.34 27.68 -16.12
CA GLY A 256 -10.34 27.24 -15.15
C GLY A 256 -9.31 28.36 -14.88
N THR A 257 -8.69 28.33 -13.70
CA THR A 257 -7.68 29.33 -13.30
C THR A 257 -6.33 28.67 -13.02
N LEU A 258 -5.25 29.25 -13.54
CA LEU A 258 -3.87 28.85 -13.26
C LEU A 258 -3.13 29.99 -12.57
N LEU A 259 -2.55 29.71 -11.39
CA LEU A 259 -1.83 30.68 -10.57
C LEU A 259 -0.31 30.42 -10.66
N TYR A 260 0.41 31.27 -11.38
CA TYR A 260 1.86 31.20 -11.57
C TYR A 260 2.59 32.09 -10.56
N THR A 261 3.04 31.52 -9.45
CA THR A 261 3.56 32.29 -8.30
C THR A 261 4.84 33.06 -8.61
N LYS A 262 5.72 32.50 -9.46
CA LYS A 262 6.97 33.17 -9.86
C LYS A 262 6.79 34.40 -10.74
N ASN A 263 5.62 34.65 -11.32
CA ASN A 263 5.40 35.82 -12.18
C ASN A 263 5.49 37.14 -11.41
N ALA A 264 5.10 37.15 -10.13
CA ALA A 264 5.14 38.34 -9.29
C ALA A 264 6.57 38.69 -8.83
N ALA A 265 7.46 37.70 -8.78
CA ALA A 265 8.86 37.86 -8.39
C ALA A 265 9.77 38.32 -9.54
N VAL A 266 9.25 38.48 -10.77
CA VAL A 266 10.05 38.97 -11.92
C VAL A 266 10.18 40.48 -11.87
N GLU A 267 11.41 41.00 -11.89
CA GLU A 267 11.67 42.44 -11.95
C GLU A 267 11.05 43.07 -13.22
N ARG A 268 10.23 44.11 -13.04
CA ARG A 268 9.48 44.79 -14.13
C ARG A 268 10.35 45.40 -15.23
N ASN A 269 11.66 45.48 -15.03
CA ASN A 269 12.59 46.13 -15.95
C ASN A 269 13.16 45.16 -17.02
N GLU A 270 12.93 43.84 -16.92
CA GLU A 270 13.62 42.85 -17.76
C GLU A 270 12.81 42.21 -18.91
N GLU A 271 11.47 42.33 -19.01
CA GLU A 271 10.73 41.76 -20.16
C GLU A 271 9.46 42.54 -20.59
N THR A 272 9.16 42.50 -21.90
CA THR A 272 7.84 42.79 -22.48
C THR A 272 6.95 41.54 -22.40
N GLY A 273 6.11 41.41 -21.37
CA GLY A 273 5.24 40.23 -21.15
C GLY A 273 4.06 40.46 -20.20
N ASP A 274 3.18 39.46 -20.05
CA ASP A 274 2.05 39.48 -19.10
C ASP A 274 2.46 38.82 -17.77
N LEU A 275 2.70 39.66 -16.77
CA LEU A 275 3.13 39.29 -15.42
C LEU A 275 1.96 39.00 -14.47
N SER A 276 0.71 38.91 -14.95
CA SER A 276 -0.41 38.49 -14.10
C SER A 276 -0.11 37.12 -13.48
N PRO A 277 -0.24 36.98 -12.14
CA PRO A 277 -0.05 35.69 -11.48
C PRO A 277 -1.18 34.74 -11.84
N ALA A 278 -2.43 35.21 -11.84
CA ALA A 278 -3.59 34.42 -12.23
C ALA A 278 -3.86 34.54 -13.74
N LYS A 279 -4.11 33.40 -14.40
CA LYS A 279 -4.47 33.32 -15.81
C LYS A 279 -5.69 32.41 -15.97
N GLU A 280 -6.80 33.01 -16.36
CA GLU A 280 -8.05 32.31 -16.66
C GLU A 280 -8.06 31.82 -18.11
N PHE A 281 -8.73 30.69 -18.35
CA PHE A 281 -8.93 30.14 -19.69
C PHE A 281 -10.29 29.44 -19.80
N SER A 282 -10.85 29.43 -21.01
CA SER A 282 -12.13 28.79 -21.29
C SER A 282 -11.98 27.27 -21.47
N ILE A 283 -12.90 26.52 -20.87
CA ILE A 283 -13.04 25.08 -20.96
C ILE A 283 -14.25 24.77 -21.85
N GLY A 284 -13.98 24.35 -23.09
CA GLY A 284 -15.02 23.97 -24.05
C GLY A 284 -15.15 22.46 -24.19
N SER A 285 -16.28 21.98 -24.74
CA SER A 285 -16.53 20.55 -25.00
C SER A 285 -15.43 19.87 -25.81
N GLY A 286 -14.85 20.58 -26.80
CA GLY A 286 -13.74 20.05 -27.59
C GLY A 286 -12.47 19.80 -26.76
N PHE A 287 -12.23 20.59 -25.70
CA PHE A 287 -11.08 20.42 -24.82
C PHE A 287 -11.31 19.34 -23.76
N LEU A 288 -12.53 19.26 -23.22
CA LEU A 288 -12.97 18.14 -22.36
C LEU A 288 -12.78 16.79 -23.07
N LYS A 289 -13.19 16.69 -24.34
CA LYS A 289 -12.97 15.48 -25.16
C LYS A 289 -11.51 15.20 -25.44
N PHE A 290 -10.69 16.24 -25.61
CA PHE A 290 -9.26 16.06 -25.82
C PHE A 290 -8.60 15.41 -24.60
N VAL A 291 -8.83 15.96 -23.39
CA VAL A 291 -8.20 15.41 -22.18
C VAL A 291 -8.67 13.98 -21.90
N LEU A 292 -9.94 13.67 -22.17
CA LEU A 292 -10.47 12.33 -21.99
C LEU A 292 -9.88 11.33 -22.99
N ARG A 293 -9.67 11.72 -24.24
CA ARG A 293 -8.95 10.88 -25.22
C ARG A 293 -7.50 10.64 -24.83
N THR A 294 -6.84 11.63 -24.25
CA THR A 294 -5.48 11.45 -23.73
C THR A 294 -5.45 10.47 -22.56
N ARG A 295 -6.38 10.61 -21.62
CA ARG A 295 -6.59 9.65 -20.54
C ARG A 295 -6.82 8.23 -21.09
N ASN A 296 -7.66 8.07 -22.12
CA ASN A 296 -7.92 6.76 -22.71
C ASN A 296 -6.66 6.11 -23.30
N ALA A 297 -5.82 6.89 -23.98
CA ALA A 297 -4.57 6.39 -24.54
C ALA A 297 -3.61 5.90 -23.44
N LEU A 298 -3.53 6.62 -22.31
CA LEU A 298 -2.76 6.19 -21.14
C LEU A 298 -3.33 4.91 -20.54
N ALA A 299 -4.64 4.86 -20.30
CA ALA A 299 -5.29 3.69 -19.69
C ALA A 299 -5.19 2.43 -20.56
N ALA A 300 -5.26 2.58 -21.88
CA ALA A 300 -5.04 1.48 -22.82
C ALA A 300 -3.59 0.98 -22.77
N MET A 301 -2.61 1.89 -22.77
CA MET A 301 -1.19 1.51 -22.61
C MET A 301 -0.92 0.80 -21.27
N GLU A 302 -1.58 1.25 -20.20
CA GLU A 302 -1.51 0.60 -18.89
C GLU A 302 -2.23 -0.75 -18.83
N HIS A 303 -3.16 -1.06 -19.73
CA HIS A 303 -3.82 -2.37 -19.83
C HIS A 303 -2.88 -3.46 -20.37
N ASP A 304 -1.98 -3.09 -21.27
CA ASP A 304 -0.99 -4.01 -21.85
C ASP A 304 0.36 -3.98 -21.12
N ALA A 305 0.51 -3.08 -20.12
CA ALA A 305 1.77 -2.82 -19.44
C ALA A 305 2.91 -2.44 -20.42
N ASP A 306 2.53 -1.79 -21.52
CA ASP A 306 3.45 -1.35 -22.57
C ASP A 306 4.47 -0.33 -22.03
N VAL A 307 5.51 -0.04 -22.81
CA VAL A 307 6.51 0.97 -22.47
C VAL A 307 6.47 2.10 -23.51
N PRO A 308 6.17 3.35 -23.10
CA PRO A 308 6.01 4.46 -24.05
C PRO A 308 7.37 4.99 -24.50
N THR A 309 7.50 5.32 -25.78
CA THR A 309 8.75 5.73 -26.43
C THR A 309 8.96 7.24 -26.46
N GLY A 310 7.88 8.01 -26.31
CA GLY A 310 7.81 9.46 -26.49
C GLY A 310 7.44 9.89 -27.91
N TYR A 311 7.33 8.97 -28.87
CA TYR A 311 6.82 9.25 -30.23
C TYR A 311 5.30 9.38 -30.28
N GLU A 312 4.60 8.88 -29.26
CA GLU A 312 3.14 8.89 -29.15
C GLU A 312 2.59 10.31 -28.93
N ALA A 313 3.47 11.28 -28.61
CA ALA A 313 3.14 12.68 -28.49
C ALA A 313 4.15 13.60 -29.21
N ASP A 314 3.78 14.87 -29.37
CA ASP A 314 4.65 15.95 -29.88
C ASP A 314 5.73 16.38 -28.85
N ALA A 315 6.33 15.41 -28.15
CA ALA A 315 7.35 15.63 -27.14
C ALA A 315 8.59 16.32 -27.72
N LYS A 316 9.14 17.31 -27.00
CA LYS A 316 10.32 18.09 -27.39
C LYS A 316 11.51 17.74 -26.49
N CYS A 317 12.30 16.76 -26.90
CA CYS A 317 13.39 16.21 -26.09
C CYS A 317 14.49 17.25 -25.76
N GLU A 318 14.78 18.19 -26.67
CA GLU A 318 15.85 19.20 -26.51
C GLU A 318 15.73 20.06 -25.24
N TYR A 319 14.50 20.22 -24.71
CA TYR A 319 14.22 21.01 -23.51
C TYR A 319 13.63 20.16 -22.37
N CYS A 320 13.73 18.84 -22.48
CA CYS A 320 13.21 17.93 -21.47
C CYS A 320 14.21 17.80 -20.32
N PHE A 321 13.77 18.07 -19.09
CA PHE A 321 14.61 17.93 -17.91
C PHE A 321 14.97 16.46 -17.60
N GLU A 322 14.11 15.52 -18.02
CA GLU A 322 14.33 14.07 -17.88
C GLU A 322 15.06 13.45 -19.09
N GLN A 323 15.67 14.27 -19.97
CA GLN A 323 16.29 13.72 -21.18
C GLN A 323 17.38 12.69 -20.86
N ASP A 324 18.27 13.01 -19.91
CA ASP A 324 19.40 12.14 -19.55
C ASP A 324 18.92 10.85 -18.88
N THR A 325 18.02 10.96 -17.89
CA THR A 325 17.35 9.83 -17.24
C THR A 325 16.67 8.93 -18.28
N CYS A 326 15.91 9.53 -19.20
CA CYS A 326 15.24 8.83 -20.27
C CYS A 326 16.22 8.03 -21.12
N MET A 327 17.29 8.65 -21.61
CA MET A 327 18.28 7.97 -22.45
C MET A 327 19.01 6.84 -21.73
N ALA A 328 19.33 7.04 -20.44
CA ALA A 328 20.03 6.05 -19.62
C ALA A 328 19.14 4.82 -19.32
N VAL A 329 17.92 5.04 -18.85
CA VAL A 329 16.95 3.96 -18.58
C VAL A 329 16.66 3.19 -19.87
N SER A 330 16.42 3.90 -20.97
CA SER A 330 16.17 3.27 -22.28
C SER A 330 17.33 2.41 -22.74
N GLY A 331 18.56 2.93 -22.66
CA GLY A 331 19.75 2.20 -23.08
C GLY A 331 20.01 0.97 -22.23
N ARG A 332 19.82 1.05 -20.90
CA ARG A 332 20.04 -0.07 -19.98
C ARG A 332 18.96 -1.15 -20.07
N LEU A 333 17.69 -0.78 -20.21
CA LEU A 333 16.59 -1.74 -20.37
C LEU A 333 16.39 -2.20 -21.82
N GLY A 334 17.17 -1.68 -22.78
CA GLY A 334 17.02 -2.02 -24.19
C GLY A 334 15.70 -1.52 -24.81
N GLN A 335 15.13 -0.45 -24.26
CA GLN A 335 13.86 0.13 -24.68
C GLN A 335 14.06 1.20 -25.76
N GLU A 336 13.05 1.37 -26.62
CA GLU A 336 13.04 2.47 -27.59
C GLU A 336 12.74 3.81 -26.91
N SER A 337 13.41 4.88 -27.37
CA SER A 337 13.17 6.24 -26.91
C SER A 337 13.40 7.28 -28.00
N LYS A 338 12.48 8.23 -28.09
CA LYS A 338 12.60 9.43 -28.93
C LYS A 338 13.80 10.32 -28.54
N ALA A 339 14.22 10.29 -27.28
CA ALA A 339 15.41 11.02 -26.83
C ALA A 339 16.72 10.36 -27.29
N GLY A 340 16.67 9.11 -27.75
CA GLY A 340 17.82 8.26 -28.00
C GLY A 340 18.16 7.39 -26.80
N VAL A 341 19.30 6.71 -26.86
CA VAL A 341 19.77 5.78 -25.84
C VAL A 341 21.23 6.08 -25.48
N VAL A 342 21.60 5.86 -24.22
CA VAL A 342 22.97 5.94 -23.72
C VAL A 342 23.28 4.71 -22.89
N GLY A 343 24.52 4.21 -22.98
CA GLY A 343 24.96 3.02 -22.27
C GLY A 343 24.72 1.73 -23.04
N SER A 344 25.10 0.62 -22.42
CA SER A 344 24.82 -0.73 -22.93
C SER A 344 23.66 -1.34 -22.16
N PRO A 345 22.84 -2.18 -22.79
CA PRO A 345 21.82 -2.95 -22.09
C PRO A 345 22.44 -3.78 -20.96
N VAL A 346 21.72 -3.87 -19.83
CA VAL A 346 22.06 -4.84 -18.77
C VAL A 346 21.94 -6.27 -19.33
N PRO A 347 22.57 -7.29 -18.72
CA PRO A 347 22.44 -8.67 -19.14
C PRO A 347 20.98 -9.09 -19.38
N GLU A 348 20.76 -9.99 -20.34
CA GLU A 348 19.41 -10.41 -20.77
C GLU A 348 18.56 -10.94 -19.61
N GLU A 349 19.15 -11.79 -18.76
CA GLU A 349 18.52 -12.31 -17.55
C GLU A 349 18.01 -11.20 -16.59
N GLU A 350 18.74 -10.08 -16.47
CA GLU A 350 18.32 -8.96 -15.61
C GLU A 350 17.16 -8.18 -16.22
N ARG A 351 17.10 -8.08 -17.57
CA ARG A 351 15.98 -7.46 -18.27
C ARG A 351 14.73 -8.32 -18.17
N GLU A 352 14.86 -9.61 -18.41
CA GLU A 352 13.73 -10.54 -18.27
C GLU A 352 13.20 -10.58 -16.83
N TYR A 353 14.09 -10.48 -15.84
CA TYR A 353 13.68 -10.29 -14.44
C TYR A 353 12.92 -8.97 -14.25
N PHE A 354 13.45 -7.85 -14.74
CA PHE A 354 12.77 -6.56 -14.66
C PHE A 354 11.38 -6.62 -15.28
N ASP A 355 11.25 -7.15 -16.49
CA ASP A 355 9.98 -7.22 -17.22
C ASP A 355 8.95 -8.09 -16.48
N ARG A 356 9.34 -9.29 -16.01
CA ARG A 356 8.43 -10.18 -15.27
C ARG A 356 7.96 -9.59 -13.95
N VAL A 357 8.87 -8.98 -13.18
CA VAL A 357 8.52 -8.38 -11.88
C VAL A 357 7.70 -7.11 -12.10
N TYR A 358 8.03 -6.30 -13.10
CA TYR A 358 7.26 -5.13 -13.49
C TYR A 358 5.82 -5.51 -13.85
N GLU A 359 5.62 -6.52 -14.72
CA GLU A 359 4.28 -7.02 -15.07
C GLU A 359 3.51 -7.50 -13.84
N SER A 360 4.16 -8.19 -12.91
CA SER A 360 3.52 -8.70 -11.69
C SER A 360 3.11 -7.57 -10.75
N ILE A 361 3.95 -6.53 -10.62
CA ILE A 361 3.61 -5.31 -9.87
C ILE A 361 2.45 -4.56 -10.56
N GLU A 362 2.41 -4.48 -11.89
CA GLU A 362 1.30 -3.84 -12.60
C GLU A 362 -0.01 -4.64 -12.46
N ARG A 363 0.03 -5.98 -12.41
CA ARG A 363 -1.16 -6.80 -12.09
C ARG A 363 -1.68 -6.49 -10.69
N GLU A 364 -0.79 -6.38 -9.70
CA GLU A 364 -1.13 -5.99 -8.33
C GLU A 364 -1.70 -4.56 -8.28
N ARG A 365 -1.08 -3.62 -9.00
CA ARG A 365 -1.57 -2.24 -9.10
C ARG A 365 -2.97 -2.19 -9.71
N ARG A 366 -3.26 -2.97 -10.76
CA ARG A 366 -4.62 -3.10 -11.31
C ARG A 366 -5.60 -3.70 -10.29
N ALA A 367 -5.16 -4.62 -9.41
CA ALA A 367 -5.99 -5.11 -8.31
C ALA A 367 -6.37 -3.97 -7.34
N VAL A 368 -5.42 -3.07 -7.03
CA VAL A 368 -5.70 -1.85 -6.25
C VAL A 368 -6.73 -0.95 -6.95
N HIS A 369 -6.65 -0.76 -8.27
CA HIS A 369 -7.69 -0.02 -9.02
C HIS A 369 -9.06 -0.69 -8.99
N ARG A 370 -9.12 -2.04 -9.03
CA ARG A 370 -10.39 -2.76 -8.84
C ARG A 370 -10.99 -2.52 -7.44
N GLU A 371 -10.17 -2.37 -6.41
CA GLU A 371 -10.64 -2.00 -5.06
C GLU A 371 -11.25 -0.59 -5.03
N TYR A 372 -10.76 0.35 -5.85
CA TYR A 372 -11.43 1.64 -6.05
C TYR A 372 -12.81 1.47 -6.67
N ALA A 373 -12.93 0.65 -7.72
CA ALA A 373 -14.20 0.44 -8.41
C ALA A 373 -15.29 -0.09 -7.48
N LYS A 374 -14.91 -0.91 -6.50
CA LYS A 374 -15.81 -1.36 -5.45
C LYS A 374 -16.49 -0.24 -4.65
N LEU A 375 -15.95 0.98 -4.61
CA LEU A 375 -16.60 2.12 -3.92
C LEU A 375 -17.97 2.47 -4.50
N TRP A 376 -18.17 2.26 -5.81
CA TRP A 376 -19.44 2.51 -6.52
C TRP A 376 -20.14 1.26 -7.02
N GLU A 377 -19.44 0.13 -7.11
CA GLU A 377 -20.02 -1.15 -7.53
C GLU A 377 -20.72 -1.90 -6.40
N GLN A 378 -20.22 -1.75 -5.18
CA GLN A 378 -20.81 -2.35 -3.99
C GLN A 378 -21.68 -1.32 -3.26
N SER A 379 -22.80 -1.79 -2.74
CA SER A 379 -23.59 -1.03 -1.77
C SER A 379 -22.77 -0.73 -0.50
N PRO A 380 -23.13 0.31 0.27
CA PRO A 380 -22.51 0.57 1.57
C PRO A 380 -22.51 -0.66 2.48
N GLU A 381 -23.62 -1.41 2.50
CA GLU A 381 -23.78 -2.62 3.31
C GLU A 381 -22.82 -3.73 2.87
N GLU A 382 -22.71 -4.02 1.57
CA GLU A 382 -21.75 -5.02 1.06
C GLU A 382 -20.31 -4.68 1.42
N ARG A 383 -19.94 -3.39 1.41
CA ARG A 383 -18.59 -2.96 1.80
C ARG A 383 -18.35 -3.06 3.30
N ALA A 384 -19.37 -2.82 4.12
CA ALA A 384 -19.28 -3.04 5.56
C ALA A 384 -19.13 -4.53 5.87
N ASP A 385 -19.88 -5.40 5.19
CA ASP A 385 -19.78 -6.86 5.29
C ASP A 385 -18.39 -7.37 4.85
N ASP A 386 -17.76 -6.71 3.87
CA ASP A 386 -16.37 -6.97 3.44
C ASP A 386 -15.30 -6.34 4.37
N ASP A 387 -15.69 -5.75 5.51
CA ASP A 387 -14.85 -4.99 6.44
C ASP A 387 -14.12 -3.78 5.80
N ARG A 388 -14.61 -3.27 4.68
CA ARG A 388 -13.99 -2.15 3.93
C ARG A 388 -14.58 -0.78 4.25
N ALA A 389 -15.68 -0.73 4.98
CA ALA A 389 -16.34 0.52 5.35
C ALA A 389 -16.95 0.47 6.76
N LEU A 390 -17.06 1.63 7.39
CA LEU A 390 -17.98 1.89 8.51
C LEU A 390 -19.13 2.74 7.96
N VAL A 391 -20.36 2.23 8.07
CA VAL A 391 -21.55 2.82 7.44
C VAL A 391 -22.60 3.19 8.47
N ASN A 392 -23.52 4.07 8.06
CA ASN A 392 -24.62 4.57 8.89
C ASN A 392 -24.13 5.24 10.18
N LEU A 393 -22.98 5.92 10.11
CA LEU A 393 -22.47 6.70 11.24
C LEU A 393 -23.42 7.87 11.52
N GLU A 394 -23.70 8.14 12.79
CA GLU A 394 -24.50 9.29 13.21
C GLU A 394 -23.57 10.46 13.56
N PRO A 395 -23.51 11.53 12.76
CA PRO A 395 -22.66 12.69 13.06
C PRO A 395 -23.05 13.32 14.39
N THR A 396 -22.07 13.63 15.24
CA THR A 396 -22.29 14.20 16.57
C THR A 396 -21.73 15.61 16.70
N GLU A 397 -20.51 15.83 16.22
CA GLU A 397 -19.80 17.10 16.36
C GLU A 397 -18.85 17.34 15.17
N ARG A 398 -18.62 18.62 14.86
CA ARG A 398 -17.59 19.09 13.92
C ARG A 398 -16.93 20.30 14.55
N THR A 399 -15.64 20.21 14.79
CA THR A 399 -14.86 21.23 15.49
C THR A 399 -13.66 21.62 14.65
N GLU A 400 -13.53 22.91 14.38
CA GLU A 400 -12.33 23.45 13.75
C GLU A 400 -11.18 23.42 14.77
N LEU A 401 -10.04 22.87 14.37
CA LEU A 401 -8.83 22.75 15.17
C LEU A 401 -7.88 23.92 14.88
N ASP A 402 -6.91 24.11 15.78
CA ASP A 402 -5.78 25.00 15.53
C ASP A 402 -5.07 24.58 14.24
N GLY A 403 -4.80 25.54 13.35
CA GLY A 403 -4.26 25.29 12.01
C GLY A 403 -5.30 25.10 10.89
N GLY A 404 -6.60 25.26 11.17
CA GLY A 404 -7.66 25.29 10.16
C GLY A 404 -8.14 23.92 9.65
N ARG A 405 -7.67 22.83 10.28
CA ARG A 405 -8.18 21.47 10.06
C ARG A 405 -9.44 21.22 10.88
N TRP A 406 -10.11 20.10 10.67
CA TRP A 406 -11.37 19.77 11.31
C TRP A 406 -11.30 18.42 12.04
N GLU A 407 -11.76 18.39 13.28
CA GLU A 407 -12.11 17.15 13.99
C GLU A 407 -13.59 16.84 13.71
N LEU A 408 -13.84 15.65 13.19
CA LEU A 408 -15.17 15.16 12.84
C LEU A 408 -15.50 13.97 13.74
N ARG A 409 -16.63 14.06 14.44
CA ARG A 409 -17.10 13.01 15.37
C ARG A 409 -18.40 12.41 14.92
N ALA A 410 -18.51 11.09 15.04
CA ALA A 410 -19.75 10.36 14.80
C ALA A 410 -19.90 9.18 15.78
N ARG A 411 -21.14 8.67 15.91
CA ARG A 411 -21.43 7.42 16.62
C ARG A 411 -21.55 6.28 15.63
N GLY A 412 -20.85 5.19 15.90
CA GLY A 412 -20.87 3.97 15.12
C GLY A 412 -22.05 3.06 15.45
N THR A 413 -22.39 2.19 14.51
CA THR A 413 -23.50 1.22 14.63
C THR A 413 -23.06 -0.14 15.20
N GLY A 414 -21.78 -0.28 15.57
CA GLY A 414 -21.17 -1.55 16.01
C GLY A 414 -20.67 -2.45 14.88
N ALA A 415 -20.66 -1.97 13.63
CA ALA A 415 -20.09 -2.70 12.50
C ALA A 415 -18.57 -2.89 12.65
N VAL A 416 -18.10 -4.10 12.34
CA VAL A 416 -16.66 -4.44 12.38
C VAL A 416 -16.01 -4.01 11.06
N SER A 417 -14.82 -3.42 11.13
CA SER A 417 -14.06 -2.97 9.95
C SER A 417 -12.56 -3.28 10.08
N LYS A 418 -11.85 -3.28 8.94
CA LYS A 418 -10.39 -3.31 8.86
C LYS A 418 -9.74 -1.97 9.22
N ILE A 419 -10.49 -0.87 9.20
CA ILE A 419 -10.00 0.47 9.52
C ILE A 419 -9.46 0.52 10.96
N ARG A 420 -8.33 1.19 11.18
CA ARG A 420 -7.64 1.36 12.46
C ARG A 420 -7.35 2.83 12.75
N GLU A 421 -7.07 3.12 14.02
CA GLU A 421 -6.49 4.39 14.41
C GLU A 421 -5.17 4.60 13.67
N GLY A 422 -4.95 5.83 13.20
CA GLY A 422 -3.85 6.20 12.32
C GLY A 422 -4.10 5.97 10.82
N ASP A 423 -5.10 5.17 10.42
CA ASP A 423 -5.37 4.90 9.01
C ASP A 423 -5.83 6.18 8.28
N LEU A 424 -5.42 6.28 7.01
CA LEU A 424 -5.99 7.25 6.09
C LEU A 424 -7.24 6.64 5.45
N VAL A 425 -8.37 7.31 5.58
CA VAL A 425 -9.69 6.86 5.12
C VAL A 425 -10.36 7.92 4.27
N LEU A 426 -11.37 7.51 3.50
CA LEU A 426 -12.26 8.43 2.81
C LEU A 426 -13.50 8.65 3.68
N ALA A 427 -13.61 9.82 4.31
CA ALA A 427 -14.77 10.23 5.08
C ALA A 427 -15.80 10.89 4.17
N SER A 428 -17.08 10.53 4.28
CA SER A 428 -18.12 11.07 3.41
C SER A 428 -19.47 11.28 4.10
N ASP A 429 -20.32 12.05 3.44
CA ASP A 429 -21.74 12.29 3.77
C ASP A 429 -22.67 11.09 3.52
N GLY A 430 -22.08 9.94 3.17
CA GLY A 430 -22.73 8.68 2.84
C GLY A 430 -22.37 8.20 1.42
N ASP A 431 -22.01 9.11 0.52
CA ASP A 431 -21.59 8.81 -0.84
C ASP A 431 -20.15 9.33 -1.11
N PRO A 432 -19.14 8.44 -1.10
CA PRO A 432 -17.75 8.84 -1.27
C PRO A 432 -17.38 9.38 -2.67
N ILE A 433 -18.24 9.19 -3.69
CA ILE A 433 -17.91 9.50 -5.09
C ILE A 433 -18.69 10.73 -5.58
N ARG A 434 -20.02 10.70 -5.43
CA ARG A 434 -20.92 11.77 -5.90
C ARG A 434 -21.29 12.77 -4.80
N GLY A 435 -21.15 12.38 -3.54
CA GLY A 435 -21.40 13.24 -2.38
C GLY A 435 -20.20 14.12 -2.00
N GLU A 436 -20.27 14.65 -0.79
CA GLU A 436 -19.11 15.26 -0.13
C GLU A 436 -18.25 14.18 0.49
N ALA A 437 -16.96 14.21 0.16
CA ALA A 437 -15.99 13.27 0.69
C ALA A 437 -14.63 13.96 0.84
N GLU A 438 -13.93 13.61 1.91
CA GLU A 438 -12.60 14.12 2.23
C GLU A 438 -11.70 13.00 2.73
N LEU A 439 -10.40 13.11 2.44
CA LEU A 439 -9.42 12.26 3.07
C LEU A 439 -9.31 12.66 4.54
N ALA A 440 -9.44 11.68 5.42
CA ALA A 440 -9.38 11.88 6.85
C ALA A 440 -8.42 10.87 7.49
N ARG A 441 -7.77 11.27 8.58
CA ARG A 441 -7.01 10.37 9.43
C ARG A 441 -7.88 9.93 10.58
N VAL A 442 -7.89 8.64 10.86
CA VAL A 442 -8.60 8.10 12.02
C VAL A 442 -7.81 8.42 13.28
N GLU A 443 -8.38 9.21 14.18
CA GLU A 443 -7.77 9.50 15.48
C GLU A 443 -8.23 8.48 16.54
N ARG A 444 -9.51 8.11 16.49
CA ARG A 444 -10.08 7.14 17.42
C ARG A 444 -11.20 6.31 16.79
N LEU A 445 -11.23 5.02 17.09
CA LEU A 445 -12.37 4.14 16.86
C LEU A 445 -12.77 3.49 18.18
N GLY A 446 -13.90 3.93 18.75
CA GLY A 446 -14.47 3.34 19.95
C GLY A 446 -14.75 1.84 19.77
N GLY A 447 -14.72 1.09 20.88
CA GLY A 447 -14.88 -0.37 20.88
C GLY A 447 -13.62 -1.16 21.24
N GLY A 448 -12.55 -0.50 21.69
CA GLY A 448 -11.44 -1.15 22.37
C GLY A 448 -11.84 -1.66 23.76
N VAL A 449 -11.16 -2.72 24.22
CA VAL A 449 -11.42 -3.46 25.49
C VAL A 449 -11.44 -2.55 26.74
N ASP A 450 -10.91 -1.33 26.64
CA ASP A 450 -10.71 -0.38 27.75
C ASP A 450 -11.65 0.84 27.75
N ASP A 451 -12.72 0.89 26.93
CA ASP A 451 -13.68 2.03 26.92
C ASP A 451 -14.99 1.73 27.69
N PRO A 452 -15.11 2.15 28.96
CA PRO A 452 -16.29 1.92 29.80
C PRO A 452 -17.53 2.75 29.42
N GLU A 453 -17.46 3.65 28.43
CA GLU A 453 -18.62 4.43 27.95
C GLU A 453 -19.38 3.75 26.78
N SER A 454 -18.91 2.59 26.31
CA SER A 454 -19.45 1.85 25.16
C SER A 454 -20.88 1.28 25.32
N ASP A 455 -21.43 1.30 26.53
CA ASP A 455 -22.61 0.48 26.87
C ASP A 455 -24.00 1.11 26.63
N ILE A 456 -24.13 2.32 26.07
CA ILE A 456 -25.46 2.96 25.92
C ILE A 456 -25.75 3.60 24.54
N ASP A 457 -24.75 4.12 23.79
CA ASP A 457 -25.01 4.91 22.56
C ASP A 457 -24.09 4.58 21.34
N GLY A 458 -23.39 3.44 21.34
CA GLY A 458 -22.51 2.98 20.25
C GLY A 458 -21.09 3.57 20.29
N PRO A 459 -20.10 2.97 19.59
CA PRO A 459 -18.70 3.40 19.66
C PRO A 459 -18.48 4.79 19.02
N GLU A 460 -17.75 5.67 19.69
CA GLU A 460 -17.40 6.99 19.14
C GLU A 460 -16.30 6.88 18.08
N VAL A 461 -16.51 7.48 16.92
CA VAL A 461 -15.57 7.55 15.81
C VAL A 461 -15.08 8.99 15.69
N VAL A 462 -13.76 9.19 15.73
CA VAL A 462 -13.12 10.51 15.61
C VAL A 462 -12.11 10.48 14.47
N VAL A 463 -12.23 11.42 13.53
CA VAL A 463 -11.29 11.57 12.42
C VAL A 463 -10.88 13.04 12.26
N THR A 464 -9.66 13.30 11.78
CA THR A 464 -9.21 14.63 11.38
C THR A 464 -9.16 14.77 9.86
N ALA A 465 -9.68 15.86 9.32
CA ALA A 465 -9.71 16.16 7.89
C ALA A 465 -9.34 17.63 7.62
N ASP A 466 -8.93 17.95 6.39
CA ASP A 466 -8.55 19.33 6.02
C ASP A 466 -9.77 20.24 5.82
N GLU A 467 -10.92 19.67 5.48
CA GLU A 467 -12.18 20.36 5.24
C GLU A 467 -13.32 19.61 5.97
N PRO A 468 -14.39 20.32 6.38
CA PRO A 468 -15.48 19.69 7.10
C PRO A 468 -16.35 18.85 6.15
N VAL A 469 -16.70 17.64 6.57
CA VAL A 469 -17.73 16.80 5.93
C VAL A 469 -18.69 16.27 6.99
N GLU A 470 -19.94 16.02 6.63
CA GLU A 470 -20.88 15.36 7.52
C GLU A 470 -20.53 13.87 7.65
N LEU A 471 -19.83 13.47 8.70
CA LEU A 471 -19.28 12.11 8.84
C LEU A 471 -20.36 11.03 9.00
N ARG A 472 -20.84 10.47 7.88
CA ARG A 472 -21.83 9.38 7.85
C ARG A 472 -21.26 8.03 7.42
N ARG A 473 -20.12 8.05 6.76
CA ARG A 473 -19.46 6.85 6.25
C ARG A 473 -17.94 7.03 6.19
N LEU A 474 -17.20 6.00 6.56
CA LEU A 474 -15.75 5.88 6.35
C LEU A 474 -15.47 4.69 5.44
N ASP A 475 -14.66 4.89 4.41
CA ASP A 475 -14.14 3.81 3.57
C ASP A 475 -12.63 3.69 3.68
N VAL A 476 -12.12 2.45 3.63
CA VAL A 476 -10.69 2.21 3.39
C VAL A 476 -10.31 2.87 2.07
N TYR A 477 -9.31 3.75 2.11
CA TYR A 477 -8.77 4.39 0.92
C TYR A 477 -7.76 3.45 0.24
N PRO A 478 -8.01 2.96 -0.99
CA PRO A 478 -7.04 2.13 -1.69
C PRO A 478 -5.84 3.00 -2.11
N SER A 479 -4.60 2.51 -1.92
CA SER A 479 -3.39 3.29 -2.20
C SER A 479 -2.43 2.50 -3.09
N GLU A 480 -1.92 3.15 -4.14
CA GLU A 480 -0.87 2.62 -5.02
C GLU A 480 0.55 2.80 -4.44
N LEU A 481 0.66 3.43 -3.27
CA LEU A 481 1.96 3.77 -2.68
C LEU A 481 2.87 2.54 -2.50
N SER A 482 2.29 1.39 -2.17
CA SER A 482 3.05 0.13 -2.06
C SER A 482 3.60 -0.31 -3.41
N THR A 483 2.77 -0.32 -4.46
CA THR A 483 3.18 -0.73 -5.81
C THR A 483 4.18 0.25 -6.42
N ASP A 484 4.01 1.55 -6.22
CA ASP A 484 4.95 2.58 -6.68
C ASP A 484 6.34 2.40 -6.05
N ARG A 485 6.38 2.08 -4.76
CA ARG A 485 7.61 1.78 -4.03
C ARG A 485 8.25 0.47 -4.51
N MET A 486 7.46 -0.54 -4.86
CA MET A 486 7.98 -1.77 -5.47
C MET A 486 8.60 -1.51 -6.84
N LEU A 487 7.97 -0.69 -7.69
CA LEU A 487 8.52 -0.28 -9.00
C LEU A 487 9.85 0.47 -8.84
N THR A 488 9.90 1.37 -7.86
CA THR A 488 11.12 2.13 -7.52
C THR A 488 12.24 1.21 -7.02
N ALA A 489 11.92 0.27 -6.13
CA ALA A 489 12.89 -0.69 -5.63
C ALA A 489 13.42 -1.63 -6.73
N LEU A 490 12.54 -2.05 -7.65
CA LEU A 490 12.93 -2.83 -8.82
C LEU A 490 13.85 -2.05 -9.77
N HIS A 491 13.48 -0.80 -10.06
CA HIS A 491 14.30 0.12 -10.84
C HIS A 491 15.71 0.25 -10.24
N ASP A 492 15.80 0.55 -8.94
CA ASP A 492 17.08 0.75 -8.27
C ASP A 492 17.88 -0.58 -8.24
N ALA A 493 17.25 -1.70 -7.92
CA ALA A 493 17.92 -3.01 -7.87
C ALA A 493 18.57 -3.41 -9.21
N VAL A 494 17.93 -3.13 -10.35
CA VAL A 494 18.46 -3.52 -11.67
C VAL A 494 19.36 -2.45 -12.29
N LEU A 495 19.01 -1.17 -12.10
CA LEU A 495 19.59 -0.05 -12.83
C LEU A 495 20.58 0.80 -12.02
N THR A 496 20.57 0.76 -10.69
CA THR A 496 21.52 1.56 -9.89
C THR A 496 22.61 0.68 -9.26
N GLN A 497 22.28 -0.54 -8.85
CA GLN A 497 23.21 -1.48 -8.23
C GLN A 497 24.33 -1.94 -9.18
N SER A 498 25.49 -2.25 -8.61
CA SER A 498 26.67 -2.77 -9.31
C SER A 498 26.46 -4.21 -9.77
N SER A 499 27.33 -4.68 -10.68
CA SER A 499 27.28 -6.09 -11.11
C SER A 499 27.61 -7.06 -9.97
N ALA A 500 28.51 -6.70 -9.05
CA ALA A 500 28.96 -7.59 -7.99
C ALA A 500 27.85 -7.92 -6.99
N GLU A 501 27.06 -6.91 -6.60
CA GLU A 501 25.88 -7.05 -5.73
C GLU A 501 24.80 -7.92 -6.42
N LYS A 502 24.59 -7.69 -7.72
CA LYS A 502 23.61 -8.45 -8.50
C LYS A 502 24.02 -9.89 -8.76
N ASP A 503 25.31 -10.21 -8.85
CA ASP A 503 25.77 -11.56 -9.17
C ASP A 503 25.31 -12.60 -8.13
N VAL A 504 25.12 -12.20 -6.87
CA VAL A 504 24.50 -13.07 -5.83
C VAL A 504 22.98 -13.13 -6.01
N LEU A 505 22.31 -12.02 -6.29
CA LEU A 505 20.86 -12.01 -6.50
C LEU A 505 20.43 -12.88 -7.70
N PHE A 506 21.23 -12.91 -8.77
CA PHE A 506 21.03 -13.74 -9.96
C PHE A 506 21.75 -15.10 -9.89
N GLY A 507 22.52 -15.33 -8.81
CA GLY A 507 23.35 -16.50 -8.55
C GLY A 507 24.29 -16.94 -9.65
N ARG A 508 24.98 -15.93 -10.18
CA ARG A 508 26.23 -16.06 -10.92
C ARG A 508 27.43 -16.25 -9.98
N ARG A 509 27.24 -15.95 -8.69
CA ARG A 509 28.23 -16.13 -7.61
C ARG A 509 27.55 -16.62 -6.33
N GLU A 510 28.31 -17.37 -5.52
CA GLU A 510 27.93 -17.77 -4.16
C GLU A 510 28.21 -16.63 -3.15
N PRO A 511 27.40 -16.45 -2.10
CA PRO A 511 27.70 -15.50 -1.03
C PRO A 511 29.03 -15.82 -0.34
N GLU A 512 29.81 -14.78 -0.05
CA GLU A 512 31.11 -14.90 0.62
C GLU A 512 31.03 -14.58 2.12
N PHE A 513 31.88 -15.25 2.90
CA PHE A 513 31.93 -15.11 4.35
C PHE A 513 33.37 -15.07 4.86
N SER A 514 33.65 -14.14 5.76
CA SER A 514 34.85 -14.07 6.57
C SER A 514 34.72 -14.93 7.83
N ALA A 515 35.86 -15.35 8.39
CA ALA A 515 35.88 -16.20 9.58
C ALA A 515 35.72 -15.35 10.84
N VAL A 516 34.73 -15.69 11.67
CA VAL A 516 34.46 -15.04 12.96
C VAL A 516 34.78 -16.02 14.10
N GLU A 517 35.73 -15.66 14.97
CA GLU A 517 36.13 -16.48 16.13
C GLU A 517 35.46 -16.03 17.44
N GLU A 518 34.75 -14.91 17.42
CA GLU A 518 34.05 -14.36 18.56
C GLU A 518 32.77 -15.16 18.88
N THR A 519 32.43 -15.24 20.16
CA THR A 519 31.19 -15.85 20.65
C THR A 519 30.30 -14.74 21.18
N PHE A 520 29.15 -14.56 20.54
CA PHE A 520 28.17 -13.53 20.85
C PHE A 520 27.05 -14.06 21.74
N VAL A 521 26.66 -15.34 21.58
CA VAL A 521 25.56 -15.97 22.33
C VAL A 521 26.03 -17.27 23.01
N PRO A 522 26.73 -17.19 24.17
CA PRO A 522 27.44 -18.33 24.76
C PRO A 522 26.57 -19.51 25.20
N ASN A 523 25.26 -19.31 25.32
CA ASN A 523 24.31 -20.30 25.82
C ASN A 523 23.40 -20.91 24.73
N ASN A 524 23.59 -20.56 23.47
CA ASN A 524 22.79 -21.08 22.36
C ASN A 524 23.57 -21.10 21.04
N ASP A 525 24.14 -22.27 20.72
CA ASP A 525 25.01 -22.47 19.55
C ASP A 525 24.38 -22.00 18.22
N ALA A 526 23.09 -22.26 17.98
CA ALA A 526 22.44 -21.85 16.73
C ALA A 526 22.22 -20.32 16.64
N GLN A 527 21.99 -19.66 17.78
CA GLN A 527 21.92 -18.20 17.81
C GLN A 527 23.30 -17.57 17.68
N ASP A 528 24.32 -18.18 18.27
CA ASP A 528 25.73 -17.76 18.14
C ASP A 528 26.20 -17.87 16.70
N GLU A 529 25.94 -19.01 16.05
CA GLU A 529 26.23 -19.25 14.65
C GLU A 529 25.49 -18.27 13.73
N ALA A 530 24.22 -17.95 14.04
CA ALA A 530 23.46 -16.94 13.32
C ALA A 530 24.10 -15.54 13.40
N VAL A 531 24.56 -15.13 14.59
CA VAL A 531 25.25 -13.83 14.75
C VAL A 531 26.61 -13.85 14.05
N ALA A 532 27.40 -14.91 14.22
CA ALA A 532 28.69 -15.04 13.55
C ALA A 532 28.57 -15.07 12.03
N LEU A 533 27.54 -15.73 11.48
CA LEU A 533 27.25 -15.73 10.04
C LEU A 533 26.90 -14.32 9.55
N ALA A 534 26.06 -13.59 10.29
CA ALA A 534 25.67 -12.23 9.94
C ALA A 534 26.83 -11.23 10.02
N VAL A 535 27.69 -11.35 11.04
CA VAL A 535 28.90 -10.53 11.17
C VAL A 535 29.89 -10.86 10.05
N GLY A 536 30.09 -12.15 9.75
CA GLY A 536 31.06 -12.59 8.76
C GLY A 536 30.61 -12.44 7.30
N CYS A 537 29.34 -12.16 7.00
CA CYS A 537 28.88 -12.14 5.61
C CYS A 537 29.40 -10.91 4.86
N GLU A 538 29.87 -11.11 3.63
CA GLU A 538 30.31 -10.02 2.73
C GLU A 538 29.17 -9.62 1.77
N ASP A 539 28.18 -10.50 1.56
CA ASP A 539 27.09 -10.30 0.61
C ASP A 539 25.71 -10.39 1.28
N CYS A 540 25.35 -11.59 1.72
CA CYS A 540 24.10 -11.82 2.42
C CYS A 540 24.15 -13.00 3.39
N ALA A 541 23.32 -12.93 4.43
CA ALA A 541 23.08 -14.00 5.38
C ALA A 541 21.58 -14.20 5.64
N LEU A 542 21.17 -15.44 5.89
CA LEU A 542 19.76 -15.81 6.05
C LEU A 542 19.52 -16.50 7.39
N ILE A 543 18.74 -15.87 8.26
CA ILE A 543 18.44 -16.41 9.59
C ILE A 543 17.02 -16.97 9.58
N HIS A 544 16.92 -18.31 9.52
CA HIS A 544 15.65 -19.00 9.59
C HIS A 544 15.22 -19.16 11.04
N GLY A 545 14.21 -18.39 11.43
CA GLY A 545 13.72 -18.37 12.79
C GLY A 545 12.29 -18.91 12.94
N PRO A 546 12.14 -20.22 13.19
CA PRO A 546 10.86 -20.82 13.53
C PRO A 546 10.16 -20.19 14.74
N PRO A 547 8.87 -20.49 14.98
CA PRO A 547 8.10 -19.95 16.09
C PRO A 547 8.75 -20.20 17.46
N GLY A 548 8.94 -19.12 18.21
CA GLY A 548 9.41 -19.16 19.59
C GLY A 548 10.92 -19.37 19.76
N THR A 549 11.72 -19.28 18.69
CA THR A 549 13.18 -19.51 18.75
C THR A 549 14.00 -18.30 19.17
N GLY A 550 13.36 -17.16 19.41
CA GLY A 550 14.03 -15.92 19.79
C GLY A 550 14.60 -15.14 18.62
N LYS A 551 13.92 -15.13 17.45
CA LYS A 551 14.28 -14.30 16.28
C LYS A 551 14.70 -12.88 16.64
N THR A 552 13.79 -12.14 17.31
CA THR A 552 14.00 -10.74 17.67
C THR A 552 15.16 -10.57 18.65
N TYR A 553 15.35 -11.53 19.57
CA TYR A 553 16.50 -11.55 20.47
C TYR A 553 17.82 -11.72 19.69
N THR A 554 17.89 -12.69 18.77
CA THR A 554 19.07 -12.91 17.90
C THR A 554 19.33 -11.72 16.99
N LEU A 555 18.28 -11.13 16.42
CA LEU A 555 18.39 -9.94 15.57
C LEU A 555 19.01 -8.76 16.33
N ALA A 556 18.62 -8.52 17.57
CA ALA A 556 19.22 -7.47 18.39
C ALA A 556 20.72 -7.72 18.68
N HIS A 557 21.13 -8.98 18.86
CA HIS A 557 22.56 -9.35 18.93
C HIS A 557 23.30 -9.10 17.62
N ILE A 558 22.68 -9.44 16.47
CA ILE A 558 23.24 -9.14 15.15
C ILE A 558 23.49 -7.64 15.01
N VAL A 559 22.47 -6.81 15.24
CA VAL A 559 22.59 -5.36 15.08
C VAL A 559 23.67 -4.79 16.01
N GLN A 560 23.73 -5.22 17.27
CA GLN A 560 24.78 -4.77 18.20
C GLN A 560 26.19 -5.17 17.72
N ALA A 561 26.39 -6.41 17.31
CA ALA A 561 27.70 -6.88 16.84
C ALA A 561 28.17 -6.09 15.60
N LEU A 562 27.27 -5.83 14.63
CA LEU A 562 27.60 -5.02 13.46
C LEU A 562 27.97 -3.58 13.84
N VAL A 563 27.22 -2.97 14.77
CA VAL A 563 27.52 -1.61 15.26
C VAL A 563 28.87 -1.55 15.99
N GLU A 564 29.19 -2.58 16.79
CA GLU A 564 30.48 -2.72 17.49
C GLU A 564 31.65 -2.85 16.51
N ASP A 565 31.44 -3.49 15.36
CA ASP A 565 32.41 -3.59 14.26
C ASP A 565 32.59 -2.29 13.46
N GLY A 566 31.89 -1.23 13.82
CA GLY A 566 32.04 0.07 13.17
C GLY A 566 31.05 0.32 12.04
N GLU A 567 30.07 -0.57 11.84
CA GLU A 567 29.06 -0.45 10.79
C GLU A 567 27.88 0.45 11.17
N ARG A 568 27.30 1.09 10.15
CA ARG A 568 26.02 1.79 10.19
C ARG A 568 24.94 0.86 9.66
N VAL A 569 23.94 0.57 10.50
CA VAL A 569 22.95 -0.48 10.25
C VAL A 569 21.58 0.12 9.94
N LEU A 570 20.97 -0.36 8.86
CA LEU A 570 19.53 -0.18 8.61
C LEU A 570 18.78 -1.36 9.22
N LEU A 571 17.99 -1.11 10.25
CA LEU A 571 17.06 -2.10 10.79
C LEU A 571 15.69 -1.91 10.13
N SER A 572 15.18 -2.94 9.47
CA SER A 572 13.89 -2.87 8.78
C SER A 572 12.99 -4.06 9.03
N ALA A 573 11.69 -3.89 8.82
CA ALA A 573 10.69 -4.94 8.86
C ALA A 573 9.45 -4.54 8.07
N PHE A 574 8.55 -5.50 7.82
CA PHE A 574 7.31 -5.27 7.07
C PHE A 574 6.35 -4.30 7.77
N THR A 575 6.20 -4.39 9.09
CA THR A 575 5.20 -3.62 9.86
C THR A 575 5.87 -2.72 10.90
N ASN A 576 5.21 -1.62 11.27
CA ASN A 576 5.71 -0.76 12.35
C ASN A 576 5.91 -1.54 13.65
N ARG A 577 4.95 -2.39 14.01
CA ARG A 577 5.03 -3.24 15.20
C ARG A 577 6.26 -4.15 15.20
N ALA A 578 6.64 -4.72 14.06
CA ALA A 578 7.84 -5.55 13.98
C ALA A 578 9.12 -4.73 14.18
N VAL A 579 9.20 -3.53 13.58
CA VAL A 579 10.32 -2.60 13.81
C VAL A 579 10.41 -2.22 15.29
N ASP A 580 9.29 -1.82 15.89
CA ASP A 580 9.25 -1.36 17.27
C ASP A 580 9.57 -2.48 18.26
N ASN A 581 9.16 -3.73 18.00
CA ASN A 581 9.57 -4.90 18.79
C ASN A 581 11.07 -5.20 18.66
N ALA A 582 11.66 -4.99 17.49
CA ALA A 582 13.10 -5.16 17.29
C ALA A 582 13.90 -4.09 18.04
N LEU A 583 13.40 -2.84 18.07
CA LEU A 583 13.95 -1.76 18.88
C LEU A 583 13.83 -2.03 20.38
N GLU A 584 12.68 -2.49 20.85
CA GLU A 584 12.49 -2.92 22.24
C GLU A 584 13.52 -3.99 22.65
N ALA A 585 13.77 -4.97 21.77
CA ALA A 585 14.79 -5.99 22.02
C ALA A 585 16.22 -5.46 22.08
N LEU A 586 16.53 -4.36 21.37
CA LEU A 586 17.81 -3.66 21.50
C LEU A 586 17.90 -2.94 22.84
N VAL A 587 16.85 -2.22 23.24
CA VAL A 587 16.78 -1.52 24.54
C VAL A 587 16.91 -2.50 25.70
N ASP A 588 16.22 -3.63 25.64
CA ASP A 588 16.30 -4.71 26.64
C ASP A 588 17.71 -5.30 26.77
N GLN A 589 18.50 -5.24 25.69
CA GLN A 589 19.90 -5.67 25.67
C GLN A 589 20.88 -4.55 26.02
N GLY A 590 20.38 -3.34 26.29
CA GLY A 590 21.17 -2.19 26.74
C GLY A 590 21.70 -1.31 25.61
N PHE A 591 21.10 -1.38 24.41
CA PHE A 591 21.42 -0.51 23.28
C PHE A 591 20.23 0.39 22.96
N ASP A 592 20.37 1.70 23.17
CA ASP A 592 19.35 2.73 22.93
C ASP A 592 19.81 3.84 21.96
N GLU A 593 20.99 3.69 21.35
CA GLU A 593 21.57 4.66 20.39
C GLU A 593 21.08 4.41 18.96
N PHE A 594 19.78 4.63 18.71
CA PHE A 594 19.14 4.46 17.40
C PHE A 594 18.12 5.56 17.07
N VAL A 595 17.79 5.68 15.78
CA VAL A 595 16.77 6.61 15.27
C VAL A 595 15.65 5.83 14.59
N ARG A 596 14.40 6.10 14.94
CA ARG A 596 13.20 5.46 14.40
C ARG A 596 12.49 6.37 13.38
N VAL A 597 12.55 6.04 12.10
CA VAL A 597 11.87 6.80 11.03
C VAL A 597 10.47 6.26 10.80
N GLY A 598 9.45 7.02 11.20
CA GLY A 598 8.05 6.64 11.09
C GLY A 598 7.10 7.83 11.24
N THR A 599 5.79 7.57 11.19
CA THR A 599 4.75 8.56 11.50
C THR A 599 4.39 8.49 12.97
N GLU A 600 3.85 9.58 13.53
CA GLU A 600 3.38 9.64 14.91
C GLU A 600 2.41 8.51 15.24
N SER A 601 1.36 8.34 14.45
CA SER A 601 0.37 7.27 14.62
C SER A 601 0.91 5.87 14.30
N GLY A 602 2.08 5.79 13.66
CA GLY A 602 2.67 4.54 13.21
C GLY A 602 3.60 3.90 14.23
N VAL A 603 4.28 4.72 15.04
CA VAL A 603 5.25 4.28 16.04
C VAL A 603 4.55 4.03 17.39
N ARG A 604 4.92 2.96 18.09
CA ARG A 604 4.38 2.63 19.42
C ARG A 604 4.69 3.74 20.44
N GLU A 605 3.78 3.99 21.39
CA GLU A 605 3.86 5.12 22.34
C GLU A 605 5.19 5.15 23.13
N ASP A 606 5.63 4.00 23.62
CA ASP A 606 6.90 3.80 24.34
C ASP A 606 8.15 3.86 23.44
N MET A 607 7.97 3.93 22.12
CA MET A 607 9.05 4.10 21.14
C MET A 607 9.07 5.51 20.52
N GLN A 608 8.13 6.40 20.89
CA GLN A 608 8.05 7.77 20.35
C GLN A 608 9.29 8.60 20.70
N GLU A 609 9.96 8.34 21.83
CA GLU A 609 11.16 9.09 22.22
C GLU A 609 12.34 8.90 21.25
N TYR A 610 12.34 7.80 20.48
CA TYR A 610 13.35 7.50 19.47
C TYR A 610 12.93 7.93 18.06
N ARG A 611 11.70 8.44 17.89
CA ARG A 611 11.17 8.83 16.59
C ARG A 611 11.96 10.01 16.04
N LEU A 612 12.43 9.89 14.80
CA LEU A 612 13.07 10.99 14.08
C LEU A 612 12.11 12.17 13.98
N GLU A 613 12.47 13.29 14.61
CA GLU A 613 11.76 14.54 14.41
C GLU A 613 12.14 15.11 13.04
N LYS A 614 11.15 15.56 12.27
CA LYS A 614 11.40 16.14 10.94
C LYS A 614 11.40 17.66 10.99
N ALA A 615 10.62 18.21 11.92
CA ALA A 615 10.48 19.62 12.10
C ALA A 615 11.67 20.21 12.88
N GLY A 616 11.97 21.48 12.63
CA GLY A 616 12.95 22.25 13.39
C GLY A 616 14.15 22.69 12.55
N ASP A 617 15.30 22.86 13.20
CA ASP A 617 16.50 23.36 12.54
C ASP A 617 17.03 22.36 11.51
N PRO A 618 17.24 22.76 10.24
CA PRO A 618 17.70 21.86 9.18
C PRO A 618 19.02 21.16 9.47
N ASP A 619 20.00 21.85 10.06
CA ASP A 619 21.33 21.30 10.33
C ASP A 619 21.27 20.27 11.47
N GLU A 620 20.47 20.55 12.51
CA GLU A 620 20.24 19.60 13.60
C GLU A 620 19.53 18.33 13.13
N ARG A 621 18.43 18.47 12.37
CA ARG A 621 17.62 17.31 11.93
C ARG A 621 18.38 16.39 10.98
N VAL A 622 19.16 16.95 10.07
CA VAL A 622 19.97 16.12 9.17
C VAL A 622 21.15 15.47 9.89
N ALA A 623 21.75 16.13 10.89
CA ALA A 623 22.82 15.56 11.69
C ALA A 623 22.32 14.35 12.49
N GLU A 624 21.15 14.45 13.13
CA GLU A 624 20.50 13.36 13.86
C GLU A 624 20.37 12.08 13.01
N LEU A 625 19.89 12.21 11.77
CA LEU A 625 19.76 11.06 10.86
C LEU A 625 21.12 10.54 10.34
N ARG A 626 22.05 11.42 9.98
CA ARG A 626 23.34 11.05 9.39
C ARG A 626 24.31 10.43 10.39
N GLU A 627 24.29 10.91 11.64
CA GLU A 627 25.18 10.46 12.71
C GLU A 627 24.67 9.19 13.41
N ALA A 628 23.38 8.85 13.23
CA ALA A 628 22.80 7.63 13.77
C ALA A 628 23.51 6.38 13.25
N ARG A 629 23.95 5.52 14.18
CA ARG A 629 24.59 4.23 13.92
C ARG A 629 23.57 3.16 13.53
N VAL A 630 22.35 3.26 14.06
CA VAL A 630 21.23 2.42 13.68
C VAL A 630 20.07 3.32 13.27
N VAL A 631 19.54 3.11 12.07
CA VAL A 631 18.31 3.74 11.61
C VAL A 631 17.27 2.64 11.41
N ALA A 632 16.13 2.78 12.07
CA ALA A 632 15.06 1.80 12.05
C ALA A 632 13.84 2.32 11.29
N ALA A 633 13.36 1.59 10.28
CA ALA A 633 12.23 2.01 9.45
C ALA A 633 11.50 0.80 8.85
N THR A 634 10.20 0.94 8.55
CA THR A 634 9.52 -0.11 7.76
C THR A 634 10.08 -0.18 6.34
N THR A 635 10.05 -1.34 5.68
CA THR A 635 10.56 -1.47 4.30
C THR A 635 9.85 -0.54 3.33
N ALA A 636 8.55 -0.31 3.54
CA ALA A 636 7.80 0.69 2.80
C ALA A 636 8.40 2.10 2.99
N THR A 637 8.80 2.46 4.21
CA THR A 637 9.43 3.77 4.52
C THR A 637 10.82 3.90 3.89
N CYS A 638 11.55 2.80 3.71
CA CYS A 638 12.84 2.80 2.99
C CYS A 638 12.72 3.32 1.54
N GLY A 639 11.57 3.11 0.89
CA GLY A 639 11.27 3.69 -0.42
C GLY A 639 10.94 5.20 -0.43
N SER A 640 10.97 5.88 0.72
CA SER A 640 10.72 7.33 0.80
C SER A 640 11.91 8.15 0.27
N ARG A 641 11.65 9.40 -0.16
CA ARG A 641 12.68 10.33 -0.65
C ARG A 641 13.81 10.55 0.36
N ILE A 642 13.49 10.55 1.65
CA ILE A 642 14.45 10.75 2.74
C ILE A 642 15.38 9.53 2.86
N MET A 643 14.79 8.33 2.90
CA MET A 643 15.56 7.10 3.10
C MET A 643 16.40 6.69 1.88
N ARG A 644 15.92 6.97 0.65
CA ARG A 644 16.65 6.67 -0.59
C ARG A 644 17.96 7.46 -0.77
N GLU A 645 18.14 8.54 -0.01
CA GLU A 645 19.37 9.35 0.00
C GLU A 645 20.33 8.92 1.13
N GLN A 646 20.04 7.83 1.83
CA GLN A 646 20.90 7.27 2.88
C GLN A 646 21.65 6.05 2.35
N GLU A 647 22.85 5.83 2.88
CA GLU A 647 23.68 4.66 2.62
C GLU A 647 24.04 3.98 3.94
N PHE A 648 24.01 2.65 3.95
CA PHE A 648 24.27 1.82 5.12
C PHE A 648 25.33 0.77 4.79
N ASP A 649 26.09 0.34 5.78
CA ASP A 649 27.04 -0.75 5.59
C ASP A 649 26.25 -2.08 5.54
N ALA A 650 25.28 -2.27 6.44
CA ALA A 650 24.44 -3.47 6.49
C ALA A 650 22.95 -3.15 6.67
N ALA A 651 22.08 -3.90 5.99
CA ALA A 651 20.64 -3.93 6.24
C ALA A 651 20.22 -5.22 6.95
N VAL A 652 19.56 -5.11 8.10
CA VAL A 652 18.97 -6.25 8.83
C VAL A 652 17.45 -6.18 8.70
N VAL A 653 16.85 -7.15 8.02
CA VAL A 653 15.42 -7.13 7.66
C VAL A 653 14.68 -8.25 8.39
N ASP A 654 13.82 -7.92 9.35
CA ASP A 654 12.96 -8.87 10.06
C ASP A 654 11.68 -9.19 9.29
N GLU A 655 11.10 -10.35 9.58
CA GLU A 655 9.92 -10.93 8.94
C GLU A 655 10.05 -10.96 7.40
N ALA A 656 11.27 -11.19 6.89
CA ALA A 656 11.59 -11.17 5.47
C ALA A 656 10.83 -12.21 4.64
N GLY A 657 10.31 -13.26 5.28
CA GLY A 657 9.43 -14.25 4.66
C GLY A 657 8.07 -13.69 4.21
N GLN A 658 7.66 -12.54 4.74
CA GLN A 658 6.35 -11.91 4.49
C GLN A 658 6.41 -10.74 3.51
N LEU A 659 7.62 -10.37 3.09
CA LEU A 659 7.84 -9.30 2.13
C LEU A 659 7.85 -9.85 0.72
N THR A 660 7.17 -9.19 -0.21
CA THR A 660 7.39 -9.43 -1.64
C THR A 660 8.86 -9.16 -1.95
N GLU A 661 9.41 -9.82 -2.96
CA GLU A 661 10.82 -9.59 -3.34
C GLU A 661 11.13 -8.10 -3.59
N PRO A 662 10.33 -7.33 -4.35
CA PRO A 662 10.51 -5.87 -4.48
C PRO A 662 10.37 -5.10 -3.16
N GLY A 663 9.51 -5.58 -2.25
CA GLY A 663 9.35 -5.01 -0.92
C GLY A 663 10.61 -5.15 -0.06
N THR A 664 11.33 -6.28 -0.17
CA THR A 664 12.63 -6.47 0.49
C THR A 664 13.71 -5.61 -0.17
N LEU A 665 13.72 -5.52 -1.51
CA LEU A 665 14.67 -4.70 -2.27
C LEU A 665 14.63 -3.22 -1.88
N ALA A 666 13.48 -2.71 -1.44
CA ALA A 666 13.35 -1.33 -0.96
C ALA A 666 14.30 -1.01 0.22
N ALA A 667 14.64 -2.00 1.05
CA ALA A 667 15.59 -1.85 2.14
C ALA A 667 17.02 -2.29 1.74
N THR A 668 17.16 -3.42 1.05
CA THR A 668 18.50 -3.96 0.73
C THR A 668 19.26 -3.10 -0.28
N ASN A 669 18.57 -2.37 -1.16
CA ASN A 669 19.22 -1.44 -2.09
C ASN A 669 19.94 -0.26 -1.41
N LEU A 670 19.68 -0.04 -0.12
CA LEU A 670 20.29 1.05 0.67
C LEU A 670 21.56 0.61 1.43
N ALA A 671 21.95 -0.66 1.33
CA ALA A 671 23.08 -1.21 2.06
C ALA A 671 24.05 -1.99 1.17
N GLU A 672 25.32 -2.03 1.55
CA GLU A 672 26.35 -2.80 0.83
C GLU A 672 26.12 -4.33 0.94
N ARG A 673 25.62 -4.77 2.11
CA ARG A 673 25.27 -6.16 2.41
C ARG A 673 24.00 -6.27 3.23
N PHE A 674 23.40 -7.46 3.30
CA PHE A 674 22.13 -7.62 4.02
C PHE A 674 21.95 -8.96 4.76
N VAL A 675 21.26 -8.90 5.88
CA VAL A 675 20.85 -10.04 6.71
C VAL A 675 19.34 -10.12 6.69
N LEU A 676 18.79 -11.20 6.16
CA LEU A 676 17.34 -11.43 6.16
C LEU A 676 16.97 -12.39 7.29
N VAL A 677 16.09 -11.97 8.17
CA VAL A 677 15.57 -12.77 9.28
C VAL A 677 14.11 -13.08 9.00
N GLY A 678 13.73 -14.36 9.05
CA GLY A 678 12.37 -14.74 8.68
C GLY A 678 12.05 -16.21 8.82
N ASP A 679 10.86 -16.59 8.36
CA ASP A 679 10.42 -17.98 8.30
C ASP A 679 9.50 -18.19 7.10
N HIS A 680 10.03 -18.82 6.04
CA HIS A 680 9.27 -19.13 4.83
C HIS A 680 8.24 -20.26 5.02
N GLN A 681 8.23 -20.92 6.19
CA GLN A 681 7.20 -21.88 6.60
C GLN A 681 6.04 -21.22 7.36
N GLN A 682 6.08 -19.89 7.57
CA GLN A 682 4.98 -19.07 8.07
C GLN A 682 4.35 -18.26 6.92
N LEU A 683 3.46 -17.29 7.21
CA LEU A 683 2.66 -16.64 6.16
C LEU A 683 3.53 -16.00 5.06
N PRO A 684 3.18 -16.22 3.78
CA PRO A 684 3.82 -15.55 2.65
C PRO A 684 3.44 -14.06 2.58
N PRO A 685 4.04 -13.31 1.65
CA PRO A 685 3.51 -12.02 1.24
C PRO A 685 2.06 -12.11 0.79
N VAL A 686 1.26 -11.10 1.14
CA VAL A 686 -0.14 -11.00 0.72
C VAL A 686 -0.20 -10.25 -0.60
N VAL A 687 -0.68 -10.92 -1.65
CA VAL A 687 -0.86 -10.39 -3.01
C VAL A 687 -2.34 -10.47 -3.35
N GLN A 688 -2.89 -9.40 -3.94
CA GLN A 688 -4.32 -9.33 -4.30
C GLN A 688 -4.59 -9.79 -5.74
N ALA A 689 -3.61 -9.62 -6.62
CA ALA A 689 -3.70 -10.13 -7.97
C ALA A 689 -3.72 -11.66 -8.00
N ASP A 690 -4.50 -12.21 -8.93
CA ASP A 690 -4.40 -13.62 -9.27
C ASP A 690 -3.03 -13.85 -9.90
N GLU A 691 -2.21 -14.68 -9.25
CA GLU A 691 -0.88 -15.04 -9.74
C GLU A 691 -0.92 -16.39 -10.48
N PRO A 692 -0.12 -16.55 -11.54
CA PRO A 692 0.09 -17.87 -12.13
C PRO A 692 0.72 -18.82 -11.10
N GLU A 693 0.36 -20.11 -11.17
CA GLU A 693 0.98 -21.12 -10.32
C GLU A 693 2.48 -21.25 -10.64
N LEU A 694 3.31 -21.46 -9.61
CA LEU A 694 4.77 -21.57 -9.75
C LEU A 694 5.19 -22.64 -10.78
N ASP A 695 4.46 -23.75 -10.85
CA ASP A 695 4.74 -24.89 -11.73
C ASP A 695 4.43 -24.60 -13.21
N ASP A 696 3.63 -23.58 -13.51
CA ASP A 696 3.24 -23.17 -14.86
C ASP A 696 4.21 -22.14 -15.48
N LEU A 697 5.18 -21.66 -14.71
CA LEU A 697 6.07 -20.56 -15.09
C LEU A 697 7.33 -21.05 -15.80
N PRO A 698 7.93 -20.23 -16.70
CA PRO A 698 9.21 -20.56 -17.31
C PRO A 698 10.28 -20.79 -16.23
N THR A 699 10.98 -21.91 -16.31
CA THR A 699 12.11 -22.23 -15.42
C THR A 699 13.43 -21.78 -16.03
N GLY A 700 14.39 -21.42 -15.19
CA GLY A 700 15.78 -21.21 -15.62
C GLY A 700 16.46 -22.52 -16.04
N ASP A 701 17.70 -22.43 -16.54
CA ASP A 701 18.50 -23.58 -16.97
C ASP A 701 18.74 -24.62 -15.84
N ASP A 702 18.68 -24.19 -14.58
CA ASP A 702 18.87 -25.04 -13.39
C ASP A 702 17.58 -25.73 -12.91
N GLY A 703 16.44 -25.49 -13.57
CA GLY A 703 15.14 -26.07 -13.20
C GLY A 703 14.39 -25.32 -12.10
N ASP A 704 14.99 -24.29 -11.51
CA ASP A 704 14.33 -23.40 -10.57
C ASP A 704 13.33 -22.47 -11.28
N PRO A 705 12.19 -22.13 -10.62
CA PRO A 705 11.30 -21.09 -11.12
C PRO A 705 12.08 -19.80 -11.34
N ALA A 706 11.83 -19.11 -12.47
CA ALA A 706 12.55 -17.89 -12.79
C ALA A 706 12.49 -16.87 -11.63
N PRO A 707 13.57 -16.11 -11.36
CA PRO A 707 13.54 -15.07 -10.33
C PRO A 707 12.39 -14.08 -10.57
N GLY A 708 11.69 -13.71 -9.49
CA GLY A 708 10.56 -12.78 -9.55
C GLY A 708 9.30 -13.30 -10.25
N ALA A 709 9.15 -14.63 -10.41
CA ALA A 709 8.03 -15.21 -11.16
C ALA A 709 6.66 -14.98 -10.51
N VAL A 710 6.59 -14.85 -9.18
CA VAL A 710 5.40 -14.48 -8.40
C VAL A 710 5.78 -13.58 -7.22
N LEU A 711 4.95 -12.59 -6.91
CA LEU A 711 5.11 -11.70 -5.76
C LEU A 711 4.87 -12.42 -4.42
N SER A 712 4.14 -13.53 -4.42
CA SER A 712 3.92 -14.38 -3.24
C SER A 712 5.14 -15.21 -2.80
N ARG A 713 6.22 -15.24 -3.61
CA ARG A 713 7.53 -15.79 -3.20
C ARG A 713 8.44 -14.65 -2.74
N SER A 714 8.79 -14.66 -1.46
CA SER A 714 9.68 -13.65 -0.88
C SER A 714 11.14 -13.81 -1.33
N LEU A 715 11.91 -12.71 -1.27
CA LEU A 715 13.36 -12.78 -1.49
C LEU A 715 14.04 -13.74 -0.51
N PHE A 716 13.57 -13.77 0.75
CA PHE A 716 14.06 -14.71 1.77
C PHE A 716 13.88 -16.16 1.34
N GLN A 717 12.67 -16.53 0.88
CA GLN A 717 12.40 -17.89 0.41
C GLN A 717 13.28 -18.24 -0.81
N ARG A 718 13.39 -17.33 -1.78
CA ARG A 718 14.21 -17.56 -2.97
C ARG A 718 15.68 -17.79 -2.63
N LEU A 719 16.26 -16.95 -1.77
CA LEU A 719 17.67 -17.06 -1.40
C LEU A 719 17.96 -18.24 -0.48
N ILE A 720 17.06 -18.60 0.45
CA ILE A 720 17.31 -19.74 1.36
C ILE A 720 17.24 -21.09 0.65
N GLU A 721 16.37 -21.20 -0.36
CA GLU A 721 16.30 -22.38 -1.23
C GLU A 721 17.53 -22.47 -2.13
N ARG A 722 18.04 -21.34 -2.62
CA ARG A 722 19.23 -21.29 -3.51
C ARG A 722 20.54 -21.47 -2.76
N TYR A 723 20.68 -20.84 -1.60
CA TYR A 723 21.91 -20.78 -0.81
C TYR A 723 21.68 -21.32 0.60
N PRO A 724 21.41 -22.63 0.75
CA PRO A 724 21.18 -23.22 2.06
C PRO A 724 22.39 -23.07 3.00
N ASP A 725 23.60 -23.05 2.44
CA ASP A 725 24.86 -22.87 3.19
C ASP A 725 25.09 -21.42 3.67
N ALA A 726 24.34 -20.45 3.12
CA ALA A 726 24.31 -19.06 3.58
C ALA A 726 23.21 -18.83 4.64
N SER A 727 22.72 -19.91 5.26
CA SER A 727 21.61 -19.86 6.20
C SER A 727 21.84 -20.63 7.48
N VAL A 728 21.27 -20.13 8.58
CA VAL A 728 21.25 -20.82 9.89
C VAL A 728 19.81 -20.90 10.38
N MET A 729 19.37 -22.10 10.75
CA MET A 729 18.07 -22.32 11.36
C MET A 729 18.20 -22.33 12.89
N LEU A 730 17.44 -21.46 13.56
CA LEU A 730 17.34 -21.48 15.01
C LEU A 730 16.51 -22.70 15.45
N ASP A 731 17.15 -23.70 16.08
CA ASP A 731 16.52 -24.99 16.38
C ASP A 731 15.89 -25.09 17.79
N ARG A 732 16.25 -24.18 18.72
CA ARG A 732 15.74 -24.14 20.10
C ARG A 732 14.61 -23.14 20.27
N GLN A 733 13.43 -23.62 20.66
CA GLN A 733 12.26 -22.78 20.97
C GLN A 733 11.94 -22.71 22.47
N TYR A 734 11.45 -21.54 22.89
CA TYR A 734 11.20 -21.17 24.28
C TYR A 734 9.71 -20.98 24.60
N ARG A 735 8.81 -21.32 23.67
CA ARG A 735 7.36 -21.03 23.73
C ARG A 735 6.51 -22.25 24.03
N MET A 736 6.58 -23.29 23.21
CA MET A 736 5.61 -24.38 23.13
C MET A 736 6.01 -25.58 24.00
N ALA A 737 5.04 -26.21 24.64
CA ALA A 737 5.22 -27.54 25.22
C ALA A 737 5.63 -28.55 24.15
N GLN A 738 6.37 -29.60 24.54
CA GLN A 738 6.85 -30.60 23.58
C GLN A 738 5.71 -31.26 22.79
N ARG A 739 4.57 -31.54 23.44
CA ARG A 739 3.40 -32.17 22.80
C ARG A 739 2.80 -31.30 21.70
N ILE A 740 2.72 -29.98 21.94
CA ILE A 740 2.22 -28.96 20.99
C ILE A 740 3.21 -28.81 19.82
N GLN A 741 4.48 -28.63 20.17
CA GLN A 741 5.56 -28.39 19.24
C GLN A 741 5.81 -29.56 18.27
N ALA A 742 5.57 -30.81 18.71
CA ALA A 742 5.92 -32.02 17.98
C ALA A 742 5.32 -32.11 16.57
N PHE A 743 4.08 -31.65 16.37
CA PHE A 743 3.44 -31.68 15.06
C PHE A 743 4.11 -30.71 14.11
N ALA A 744 4.18 -29.43 14.49
CA ALA A 744 4.79 -28.40 13.66
C ALA A 744 6.26 -28.73 13.32
N SER A 745 7.01 -29.25 14.30
CA SER A 745 8.37 -29.77 14.09
C SER A 745 8.45 -30.72 12.91
N ARG A 746 7.60 -31.75 12.92
CA ARG A 746 7.67 -32.88 12.01
C ARG A 746 7.21 -32.49 10.62
N GLU A 747 6.09 -31.77 10.53
CA GLU A 747 5.46 -31.45 9.25
C GLU A 747 6.15 -30.29 8.52
N PHE A 748 6.60 -29.24 9.24
CA PHE A 748 7.09 -28.00 8.62
C PHE A 748 8.61 -27.80 8.75
N TYR A 749 9.25 -28.43 9.74
CA TYR A 749 10.64 -28.13 10.11
C TYR A 749 11.53 -29.38 10.13
N GLY A 750 11.17 -30.44 9.38
CA GLY A 750 11.97 -31.67 9.25
C GLY A 750 12.27 -32.40 10.56
N GLY A 751 11.50 -32.14 11.61
CA GLY A 751 11.71 -32.63 12.96
C GLY A 751 12.87 -31.97 13.71
N GLN A 752 13.42 -30.84 13.24
CA GLN A 752 14.61 -30.19 13.82
C GLN A 752 14.28 -29.27 15.00
N LEU A 753 13.11 -28.62 14.98
CA LEU A 753 12.66 -27.75 16.07
C LEU A 753 12.57 -28.53 17.40
N ARG A 754 13.12 -27.99 18.50
CA ARG A 754 13.12 -28.62 19.84
C ARG A 754 12.87 -27.59 20.95
N PRO A 755 12.23 -27.97 22.07
CA PRO A 755 12.23 -27.13 23.27
C PRO A 755 13.65 -26.84 23.73
N ALA A 756 13.93 -25.58 24.09
CA ALA A 756 15.24 -25.13 24.53
C ALA A 756 15.64 -25.78 25.87
N THR A 757 14.67 -25.98 26.77
CA THR A 757 14.90 -26.57 28.09
C THR A 757 13.87 -27.66 28.41
N GLY A 758 14.19 -28.51 29.39
CA GLY A 758 13.25 -29.50 29.91
C GLY A 758 12.02 -28.87 30.59
N GLU A 759 12.15 -27.65 31.10
CA GLU A 759 11.04 -26.89 31.68
C GLU A 759 10.04 -26.46 30.60
N VAL A 760 10.52 -25.90 29.49
CA VAL A 760 9.68 -25.57 28.32
C VAL A 760 9.06 -26.84 27.73
N ALA A 761 9.80 -27.94 27.65
CA ALA A 761 9.29 -29.21 27.14
C ALA A 761 8.10 -29.74 27.96
N GLY A 762 8.21 -29.67 29.28
CA GLY A 762 7.23 -30.20 30.24
C GLY A 762 6.16 -29.20 30.69
N GLN A 763 6.12 -28.00 30.12
CA GLN A 763 5.24 -26.94 30.59
C GLN A 763 3.76 -27.33 30.48
N HIS A 764 2.94 -26.95 31.45
CA HIS A 764 1.56 -27.41 31.57
C HIS A 764 0.73 -26.44 32.39
N LEU A 765 -0.58 -26.36 32.12
CA LEU A 765 -1.53 -25.50 32.84
C LEU A 765 -1.47 -25.58 34.39
N ARG A 766 -1.07 -26.72 34.97
CA ARG A 766 -0.88 -26.88 36.43
C ARG A 766 0.20 -25.99 37.03
N GLN A 767 1.03 -25.38 36.20
CA GLN A 767 2.07 -24.44 36.62
C GLN A 767 1.56 -23.00 36.66
N LEU A 768 0.35 -22.73 36.15
CA LEU A 768 -0.28 -21.41 36.27
C LEU A 768 -0.88 -21.26 37.67
N ASP A 769 -0.58 -20.13 38.30
CA ASP A 769 -1.11 -19.82 39.62
C ASP A 769 -2.64 -19.71 39.59
N GLY A 770 -3.30 -20.37 40.54
CA GLY A 770 -4.76 -20.38 40.64
C GLY A 770 -5.47 -21.38 39.72
N VAL A 771 -4.75 -22.12 38.86
CA VAL A 771 -5.36 -23.08 37.92
C VAL A 771 -5.53 -24.47 38.55
N THR A 772 -6.77 -24.98 38.55
CA THR A 772 -7.14 -26.33 39.01
C THR A 772 -7.45 -27.23 37.83
N VAL A 773 -6.43 -27.87 37.26
CA VAL A 773 -6.56 -28.74 36.06
C VAL A 773 -7.57 -29.88 36.26
N ASP A 774 -7.73 -30.42 37.48
CA ASP A 774 -8.71 -31.47 37.76
C ASP A 774 -10.18 -31.00 37.62
N ALA A 775 -10.43 -29.68 37.59
CA ALA A 775 -11.74 -29.11 37.30
C ALA A 775 -12.08 -29.18 35.79
N LEU A 776 -11.08 -29.31 34.92
CA LEU A 776 -11.30 -29.42 33.48
C LEU A 776 -11.95 -30.76 33.11
N PRO A 777 -12.80 -30.77 32.06
CA PRO A 777 -13.21 -31.99 31.37
C PRO A 777 -11.99 -32.86 31.02
N GLY A 778 -12.12 -34.19 31.12
CA GLY A 778 -10.99 -35.11 30.96
C GLY A 778 -10.21 -34.93 29.65
N HIS A 779 -10.90 -34.60 28.56
CA HIS A 779 -10.30 -34.38 27.24
C HIS A 779 -9.55 -33.04 27.10
N LEU A 780 -9.74 -32.08 28.02
CA LEU A 780 -9.03 -30.78 28.05
C LEU A 780 -7.88 -30.75 29.06
N ARG A 781 -7.59 -31.87 29.75
CA ARG A 781 -6.51 -31.93 30.75
C ARG A 781 -5.14 -32.07 30.13
N ASP A 782 -5.06 -32.63 28.92
CA ASP A 782 -3.84 -32.79 28.16
C ASP A 782 -3.46 -31.49 27.42
N GLN A 783 -2.21 -31.40 26.96
CA GLN A 783 -1.69 -30.19 26.29
C GLN A 783 -2.26 -29.97 24.89
N VAL A 784 -2.81 -31.02 24.26
CA VAL A 784 -3.41 -30.95 22.93
C VAL A 784 -4.71 -31.76 22.97
N ALA A 785 -5.79 -31.19 22.43
CA ALA A 785 -7.09 -31.83 22.34
C ALA A 785 -7.77 -31.54 20.99
N PHE A 786 -8.58 -32.48 20.53
CA PHE A 786 -9.50 -32.29 19.41
C PHE A 786 -10.95 -32.45 19.88
N VAL A 787 -11.82 -31.52 19.49
CA VAL A 787 -13.25 -31.53 19.78
C VAL A 787 -14.02 -31.46 18.46
N ASP A 788 -14.77 -32.52 18.17
CA ASP A 788 -15.71 -32.56 17.04
C ASP A 788 -17.12 -32.23 17.54
N PRO A 789 -17.68 -31.06 17.20
CA PRO A 789 -18.99 -30.67 17.67
C PRO A 789 -20.16 -31.19 16.81
N ASP A 790 -19.90 -31.94 15.72
CA ASP A 790 -20.91 -32.36 14.74
C ASP A 790 -21.72 -31.16 14.20
N GLY A 791 -20.98 -30.08 13.90
CA GLY A 791 -21.51 -28.80 13.42
C GLY A 791 -21.66 -28.76 11.91
N THR A 792 -22.33 -27.72 11.39
CA THR A 792 -22.43 -27.49 9.95
C THR A 792 -22.22 -26.01 9.64
N ALA A 793 -21.30 -25.75 8.72
CA ALA A 793 -21.01 -24.42 8.23
C ALA A 793 -22.24 -23.74 7.59
N LYS A 794 -22.40 -22.45 7.84
CA LYS A 794 -23.36 -21.54 7.22
C LYS A 794 -22.59 -20.33 6.69
N GLY A 795 -22.24 -20.36 5.40
CA GLY A 795 -21.30 -19.40 4.83
C GLY A 795 -19.93 -19.54 5.50
N ASN A 796 -19.33 -18.42 5.90
CA ASN A 796 -18.02 -18.37 6.57
C ASN A 796 -18.11 -18.52 8.10
N THR A 797 -19.18 -19.13 8.62
CA THR A 797 -19.40 -19.35 10.05
C THR A 797 -19.83 -20.77 10.36
N ASN A 798 -19.55 -21.26 11.56
CA ASN A 798 -20.11 -22.48 12.11
C ASN A 798 -20.61 -22.18 13.54
N PRO A 799 -21.93 -21.95 13.72
CA PRO A 799 -22.49 -21.61 15.03
C PRO A 799 -22.27 -22.69 16.10
N THR A 800 -22.30 -23.97 15.72
CA THR A 800 -22.07 -25.08 16.67
C THR A 800 -20.61 -25.10 17.13
N GLU A 801 -19.66 -24.82 16.23
CA GLU A 801 -18.26 -24.62 16.64
C GLU A 801 -18.13 -23.40 17.56
N ALA A 802 -18.82 -22.30 17.28
CA ALA A 802 -18.75 -21.09 18.11
C ALA A 802 -19.27 -21.34 19.55
N GLU A 803 -20.38 -22.06 19.68
CA GLU A 803 -20.90 -22.51 20.99
C GLU A 803 -19.89 -23.42 21.70
N THR A 804 -19.29 -24.36 20.99
CA THR A 804 -18.29 -25.30 21.54
C THR A 804 -17.00 -24.60 21.97
N VAL A 805 -16.56 -23.60 21.21
CA VAL A 805 -15.45 -22.71 21.58
C VAL A 805 -15.78 -21.98 22.88
N ALA A 806 -16.99 -21.42 23.00
CA ALA A 806 -17.42 -20.72 24.20
C ALA A 806 -17.47 -21.65 25.43
N GLU A 807 -17.97 -22.87 25.28
CA GLU A 807 -17.95 -23.90 26.32
C GLU A 807 -16.52 -24.26 26.74
N THR A 808 -15.62 -24.41 25.77
CA THR A 808 -14.20 -24.71 26.00
C THR A 808 -13.51 -23.58 26.76
N VAL A 809 -13.73 -22.33 26.34
CA VAL A 809 -13.20 -21.13 27.01
C VAL A 809 -13.76 -21.03 28.43
N ALA A 810 -15.07 -21.25 28.62
CA ALA A 810 -15.70 -21.24 29.93
C ALA A 810 -15.08 -22.29 30.86
N ALA A 811 -14.83 -23.51 30.36
CA ALA A 811 -14.18 -24.56 31.15
C ALA A 811 -12.77 -24.16 31.63
N TYR A 812 -11.95 -23.53 30.79
CA TYR A 812 -10.64 -23.03 31.20
C TYR A 812 -10.74 -21.90 32.23
N ARG A 813 -11.68 -20.96 32.06
CA ARG A 813 -11.91 -19.88 33.03
C ARG A 813 -12.42 -20.40 34.36
N GLU A 814 -13.33 -21.36 34.37
CA GLU A 814 -13.81 -22.02 35.58
C GLU A 814 -12.71 -22.80 36.30
N ALA A 815 -11.76 -23.37 35.54
CA ALA A 815 -10.55 -23.97 36.07
C ALA A 815 -9.53 -22.93 36.59
N GLY A 816 -9.77 -21.63 36.43
CA GLY A 816 -8.95 -20.55 36.96
C GLY A 816 -7.97 -19.91 35.98
N VAL A 817 -8.03 -20.25 34.68
CA VAL A 817 -7.17 -19.60 33.66
C VAL A 817 -7.66 -18.17 33.41
N PRO A 818 -6.80 -17.15 33.50
CA PRO A 818 -7.16 -15.77 33.18
C PRO A 818 -7.61 -15.60 31.72
N ALA A 819 -8.55 -14.69 31.46
CA ALA A 819 -9.10 -14.50 30.11
C ALA A 819 -8.05 -13.97 29.11
N ASP A 820 -7.17 -13.09 29.57
CA ASP A 820 -6.06 -12.54 28.81
C ASP A 820 -5.00 -13.58 28.45
N GLU A 821 -4.99 -14.75 29.10
CA GLU A 821 -4.10 -15.88 28.81
C GLU A 821 -4.71 -16.92 27.86
N ILE A 822 -5.94 -16.68 27.40
CA ILE A 822 -6.65 -17.51 26.43
C ILE A 822 -6.80 -16.72 25.13
N GLY A 823 -6.50 -17.36 24.01
CA GLY A 823 -6.75 -16.81 22.67
C GLY A 823 -7.60 -17.76 21.83
N VAL A 824 -8.42 -17.20 20.94
CA VAL A 824 -9.21 -17.97 19.98
C VAL A 824 -8.85 -17.52 18.57
N ILE A 825 -8.57 -18.50 17.72
CA ILE A 825 -8.21 -18.30 16.32
C ILE A 825 -9.29 -18.92 15.43
N ALA A 826 -9.74 -18.18 14.44
CA ALA A 826 -10.64 -18.69 13.41
C ALA A 826 -10.21 -18.22 12.01
N PRO A 827 -10.48 -18.98 10.95
CA PRO A 827 -10.07 -18.64 9.59
C PRO A 827 -10.78 -17.41 9.04
N PHE A 828 -12.03 -17.17 9.48
CA PHE A 828 -12.87 -16.10 8.96
C PHE A 828 -13.23 -15.09 10.03
N ARG A 829 -13.24 -13.80 9.65
CA ARG A 829 -13.71 -12.71 10.51
C ARG A 829 -15.18 -12.85 10.90
N ALA A 830 -16.00 -13.37 9.99
CA ALA A 830 -17.40 -13.72 10.29
C ALA A 830 -17.48 -14.73 11.45
N GLN A 831 -16.60 -15.72 11.49
CA GLN A 831 -16.53 -16.68 12.60
C GLN A 831 -15.96 -16.05 13.86
N VAL A 832 -14.96 -15.16 13.76
CA VAL A 832 -14.47 -14.37 14.91
C VAL A 832 -15.62 -13.58 15.54
N ALA A 833 -16.43 -12.90 14.74
CA ALA A 833 -17.60 -12.15 15.20
C ALA A 833 -18.69 -13.07 15.78
N GLU A 834 -18.93 -14.25 15.17
CA GLU A 834 -19.88 -15.23 15.71
C GLU A 834 -19.43 -15.75 17.07
N ILE A 835 -18.16 -16.12 17.23
CA ILE A 835 -17.57 -16.54 18.51
C ILE A 835 -17.66 -15.42 19.54
N GLY A 836 -17.36 -14.18 19.13
CA GLY A 836 -17.42 -12.98 19.98
C GLY A 836 -18.77 -12.80 20.71
N LYS A 837 -19.88 -13.29 20.13
CA LYS A 837 -21.22 -13.21 20.76
C LYS A 837 -21.36 -14.06 22.02
N TYR A 838 -20.52 -15.08 22.19
CA TYR A 838 -20.65 -16.08 23.25
C TYR A 838 -19.50 -16.01 24.27
N VAL A 839 -18.44 -15.27 23.99
CA VAL A 839 -17.25 -15.16 24.84
C VAL A 839 -17.11 -13.76 25.44
N PRO A 840 -16.40 -13.58 26.57
CA PRO A 840 -16.19 -12.26 27.15
C PRO A 840 -15.37 -11.35 26.22
N ASP A 841 -15.70 -10.06 26.17
CA ASP A 841 -15.01 -9.08 25.31
C ASP A 841 -13.51 -8.94 25.59
N ALA A 842 -13.08 -9.23 26.83
CA ALA A 842 -11.66 -9.23 27.22
C ALA A 842 -10.84 -10.38 26.61
N LEU A 843 -11.48 -11.35 25.96
CA LEU A 843 -10.82 -12.49 25.32
C LEU A 843 -10.27 -12.08 23.94
N ALA A 844 -9.03 -12.44 23.64
CA ALA A 844 -8.50 -12.23 22.30
C ALA A 844 -9.12 -13.24 21.31
N VAL A 845 -9.95 -12.77 20.38
CA VAL A 845 -10.53 -13.57 19.27
C VAL A 845 -10.20 -12.88 17.96
N ASP A 846 -9.46 -13.54 17.07
CA ASP A 846 -9.02 -12.93 15.82
C ASP A 846 -8.63 -13.99 14.77
N THR A 847 -8.30 -13.54 13.56
CA THR A 847 -7.82 -14.41 12.48
C THR A 847 -6.35 -14.80 12.66
N VAL A 848 -5.93 -15.86 11.95
CA VAL A 848 -4.54 -16.34 11.95
C VAL A 848 -3.54 -15.22 11.66
N ASP A 849 -3.81 -14.44 10.60
CA ASP A 849 -2.97 -13.35 10.11
C ASP A 849 -2.75 -12.27 11.18
N ARG A 850 -3.76 -12.04 12.04
CA ARG A 850 -3.71 -11.02 13.09
C ARG A 850 -3.18 -11.53 14.43
N PHE A 851 -3.29 -12.84 14.67
CA PHE A 851 -2.65 -13.48 15.82
C PHE A 851 -1.13 -13.60 15.66
N GLN A 852 -0.57 -13.29 14.49
CA GLN A 852 0.87 -13.37 14.25
C GLN A 852 1.67 -12.52 15.25
N GLY A 853 2.84 -13.02 15.63
CA GLY A 853 3.71 -12.38 16.63
C GLY A 853 3.23 -12.53 18.07
N SER A 854 1.94 -12.78 18.30
CA SER A 854 1.39 -13.05 19.63
C SER A 854 1.49 -14.53 20.02
N SER A 855 1.33 -14.83 21.30
CA SER A 855 1.16 -16.19 21.84
C SER A 855 0.38 -16.14 23.15
N LYS A 856 -0.34 -17.22 23.48
CA LYS A 856 -1.14 -17.33 24.71
C LYS A 856 -0.87 -18.66 25.42
N GLU A 857 -1.17 -18.73 26.71
CA GLU A 857 -1.02 -19.96 27.47
C GLU A 857 -1.96 -21.05 26.93
N VAL A 858 -3.20 -20.67 26.58
CA VAL A 858 -4.20 -21.51 25.93
C VAL A 858 -4.59 -20.92 24.58
N ILE A 859 -4.62 -21.74 23.53
CA ILE A 859 -5.21 -21.39 22.24
C ILE A 859 -6.33 -22.37 21.88
N VAL A 860 -7.45 -21.83 21.40
CA VAL A 860 -8.54 -22.61 20.80
C VAL A 860 -8.63 -22.23 19.32
N ILE A 861 -8.71 -23.20 18.42
CA ILE A 861 -8.83 -22.98 16.98
C ILE A 861 -10.17 -23.53 16.49
N SER A 862 -10.99 -22.71 15.86
CA SER A 862 -12.21 -23.13 15.14
C SER A 862 -11.90 -23.21 13.65
N PHE A 863 -12.16 -24.35 13.01
CA PHE A 863 -11.80 -24.58 11.60
C PHE A 863 -12.94 -24.24 10.62
N VAL A 864 -14.20 -24.24 11.05
CA VAL A 864 -15.39 -23.93 10.22
C VAL A 864 -15.65 -24.91 9.07
N ALA A 865 -14.73 -25.81 8.74
CA ALA A 865 -14.90 -26.81 7.68
C ALA A 865 -16.08 -27.76 7.95
N THR A 866 -16.78 -28.20 6.90
CA THR A 866 -17.83 -29.22 7.00
C THR A 866 -17.89 -30.06 5.72
N GLY A 867 -17.74 -31.38 5.86
CA GLY A 867 -17.76 -32.35 4.75
C GLY A 867 -16.58 -32.32 3.76
N SER A 868 -15.97 -31.16 3.51
CA SER A 868 -14.79 -30.97 2.64
C SER A 868 -13.98 -29.74 3.06
N LEU A 869 -12.80 -29.56 2.45
CA LEU A 869 -11.90 -28.41 2.64
C LEU A 869 -11.95 -27.43 1.46
N ASP A 870 -13.16 -27.15 0.94
CA ASP A 870 -13.37 -26.31 -0.25
C ASP A 870 -13.23 -24.79 0.03
N SER A 871 -12.28 -24.39 0.87
CA SER A 871 -12.05 -22.98 1.21
C SER A 871 -10.59 -22.56 1.00
N PRO A 872 -10.33 -21.34 0.48
CA PRO A 872 -8.98 -20.82 0.25
C PRO A 872 -8.06 -20.83 1.48
N ILE A 873 -8.61 -20.85 2.70
CA ILE A 873 -7.81 -20.91 3.92
C ILE A 873 -7.05 -22.25 4.07
N PHE A 874 -7.58 -23.33 3.49
CA PHE A 874 -6.99 -24.66 3.60
C PHE A 874 -5.92 -24.94 2.53
N GLU A 875 -5.82 -24.07 1.52
CA GLU A 875 -4.86 -24.18 0.41
C GLU A 875 -3.42 -23.88 0.84
N ASP A 876 -3.23 -23.13 1.94
CA ASP A 876 -1.91 -22.78 2.46
C ASP A 876 -1.66 -23.34 3.87
N TYR A 877 -0.90 -24.43 3.96
CA TYR A 877 -0.52 -25.06 5.23
C TYR A 877 0.25 -24.14 6.19
N ARG A 878 0.86 -23.05 5.69
CA ARG A 878 1.62 -22.09 6.52
C ARG A 878 0.69 -21.33 7.48
N ARG A 879 -0.56 -21.09 7.09
CA ARG A 879 -1.60 -20.51 7.99
C ARG A 879 -1.83 -21.39 9.21
N VAL A 880 -1.95 -22.70 8.98
CA VAL A 880 -2.14 -23.69 10.05
C VAL A 880 -0.90 -23.78 10.93
N ASN A 881 0.30 -23.82 10.34
CA ASN A 881 1.54 -23.77 11.11
C ASN A 881 1.58 -22.57 12.05
N VAL A 882 1.22 -21.37 11.57
CA VAL A 882 1.12 -20.17 12.40
C VAL A 882 0.12 -20.35 13.53
N ALA A 883 -1.09 -20.83 13.24
CA ALA A 883 -2.14 -21.00 14.25
C ALA A 883 -1.74 -21.98 15.36
N LEU A 884 -1.22 -23.16 14.99
CA LEU A 884 -0.79 -24.21 15.92
C LEU A 884 0.35 -23.77 16.84
N THR A 885 1.21 -22.85 16.36
CA THR A 885 2.41 -22.40 17.08
C THR A 885 2.19 -21.16 17.96
N ARG A 886 0.93 -20.74 18.14
CA ARG A 886 0.54 -19.67 19.08
C ARG A 886 0.37 -20.14 20.53
N ALA A 887 0.17 -21.45 20.75
CA ALA A 887 -0.09 -22.02 22.06
C ALA A 887 1.20 -22.30 22.85
N LYS A 888 1.23 -21.96 24.15
CA LYS A 888 2.35 -22.34 25.03
C LYS A 888 2.09 -23.65 25.78
N LYS A 889 0.96 -23.74 26.50
CA LYS A 889 0.67 -24.83 27.45
C LYS A 889 -0.50 -25.73 27.05
N ALA A 890 -1.52 -25.18 26.38
CA ALA A 890 -2.64 -25.97 25.88
C ALA A 890 -3.14 -25.48 24.51
N LEU A 891 -3.47 -26.43 23.63
CA LEU A 891 -4.03 -26.19 22.31
C LEU A 891 -5.28 -27.05 22.11
N VAL A 892 -6.39 -26.42 21.75
CA VAL A 892 -7.64 -27.12 21.44
C VAL A 892 -8.03 -26.86 19.99
N LEU A 893 -8.25 -27.93 19.24
CA LEU A 893 -8.71 -27.89 17.86
C LEU A 893 -10.21 -28.22 17.84
N VAL A 894 -11.02 -27.36 17.24
CA VAL A 894 -12.47 -27.51 17.13
C VAL A 894 -12.87 -27.54 15.65
N GLY A 895 -13.49 -28.62 15.20
CA GLY A 895 -13.93 -28.74 13.81
C GLY A 895 -14.39 -30.15 13.43
N ASP A 896 -14.90 -30.27 12.21
CA ASP A 896 -15.32 -31.54 11.61
C ASP A 896 -14.09 -32.43 11.30
N ALA A 897 -13.95 -33.53 12.03
CA ALA A 897 -12.82 -34.44 11.88
C ALA A 897 -12.81 -35.16 10.52
N ASP A 898 -13.99 -35.49 9.98
CA ASP A 898 -14.10 -36.21 8.72
C ASP A 898 -13.77 -35.27 7.56
N ALA A 899 -14.17 -34.00 7.63
CA ALA A 899 -13.77 -32.97 6.68
C ALA A 899 -12.26 -32.74 6.69
N LEU A 900 -11.66 -32.54 7.87
CA LEU A 900 -10.21 -32.34 7.99
C LEU A 900 -9.41 -33.58 7.55
N ALA A 901 -9.94 -34.79 7.72
CA ALA A 901 -9.29 -36.01 7.27
C ALA A 901 -9.37 -36.23 5.74
N THR A 902 -10.02 -35.34 4.98
CA THR A 902 -10.02 -35.40 3.50
C THR A 902 -8.66 -35.07 2.89
N ASP A 903 -7.80 -34.36 3.65
CA ASP A 903 -6.41 -34.09 3.30
C ASP A 903 -5.44 -34.85 4.22
N ASP A 904 -4.32 -35.30 3.66
CA ASP A 904 -3.35 -36.14 4.38
C ASP A 904 -2.68 -35.40 5.55
N THR A 905 -2.39 -34.11 5.41
CA THR A 905 -1.71 -33.30 6.44
C THR A 905 -2.65 -32.96 7.58
N TYR A 906 -3.86 -32.51 7.26
CA TYR A 906 -4.91 -32.25 8.25
C TYR A 906 -5.38 -33.54 8.93
N GLY A 907 -5.44 -34.67 8.23
CA GLY A 907 -5.70 -35.99 8.82
C GLY A 907 -4.67 -36.37 9.88
N ARG A 908 -3.37 -36.22 9.57
CA ARG A 908 -2.29 -36.42 10.56
C ARG A 908 -2.39 -35.45 11.75
N MET A 909 -2.91 -34.24 11.55
CA MET A 909 -3.15 -33.27 12.62
C MET A 909 -4.27 -33.74 13.56
N VAL A 910 -5.39 -34.21 13.01
CA VAL A 910 -6.50 -34.76 13.80
C VAL A 910 -6.05 -35.99 14.59
N GLU A 911 -5.30 -36.91 13.96
CA GLU A 911 -4.72 -38.08 14.64
C GLU A 911 -3.76 -37.69 15.77
N TRP A 912 -2.96 -36.64 15.57
CA TRP A 912 -2.06 -36.11 16.58
C TRP A 912 -2.82 -35.43 17.73
N ALA A 913 -3.97 -34.80 17.49
CA ALA A 913 -4.72 -34.07 18.51
C ALA A 913 -5.69 -34.95 19.32
N ARG A 914 -5.98 -36.17 18.84
CA ARG A 914 -6.67 -37.23 19.58
C ARG A 914 -5.71 -38.01 20.47
#